data_AF-A0AAW2EEQ1-F1
#
_entry.id   AF-A0AAW2EEQ1-F1
#
_cell.length_a   1.000
_cell.length_b   1.000
_cell.length_c   1.000
_cell.angle_alpha   90.00
_cell.angle_beta   90.00
_cell.angle_gamma   90.00
#
_symmetry.space_group_name_H-M   'P 1'
#
loop_
_entity.id
_entity.type
_entity.pdbx_description
1 polymer ?
#
loop_
_entity_poly.entity_id
_entity_poly.type
_entity_poly.pdbx_seq_one_letter_code
_entity_poly.pdbx_strand_id
1 'polypeptide(L)'
;MPAVNYRRGSMYEGGMAGERQISTLISHRERPLCSDRSLRAVARVGQAVNLAVERFVTVGETIADDNPEIKQDMYEACKEARVAGSAIEKLCECALEDSLADRSSVVRAARCLLGSVTKVLLLADIVVVNQLLHAKDKVARSLGRLESVSNFTEFVKAFSQFGGEMVELAHLTGDRQNDLKDERRRAQMAAARQVLERSTMMLLTSSKTCLRHPECPSAKENRDTVFCQMRRAMDLIHYVVKDGVLDCSESQSYSNSQSPQQEDWDSSTVCSALKHFERLVETTRMTLLGPGCRETLTSALETVVERTQDFTDSAYTSHEHRENILLLCDRAKLELNTLLRIGNSMNYEGSGGSPSSEMEQAVMGVLRATRDLRQQLSATTMEQAGDLGQVTKAGQELVSTIRNLALANDIDRLQESSDRFHEYIEHILEVCKLLRHVALSESLQVSAKFTEINLRIYGPQVVTAAHTLARHPTSKIAKENLEVFADMWQWLMTDVTTVAKDVLELSQNRPEKQVYMSLPRPGKHGTTSKPLKPVRLDSEEQAKIAKAGLEMKLITSEMDAETEKWQESGSALEENNDIVKRAKNMSSMAFSMYQFTRGEGALKTTQDLFTQAEYFAEEANRLYKVVRQFSYQVPGGPHKKELLENLDRVPTYVQQLQFTVKNPTVGKAATFTKVDNVIQETKNLMNVISKVVTTCFVCATKHNIIMPQYMELSPTTMPGQAEEDCLYPISPQLLPSTSPYVQPHPLTSAQFHSILKPPPSQSLSLLPFSFSPGHPSTGLSRNSSSFVHPSALPYTTPGTQQPSYCLQNLQLLQLQLHHAQLQHLRHATLPR
;
A
#
# COMPACT_ATOMS: atom_id res chain seq x y z
N MET A 1 3.37 14.92 25.35
CA MET A 1 2.39 13.88 24.98
C MET A 1 2.37 13.64 23.46
N PRO A 2 2.02 14.59 22.56
CA PRO A 2 2.36 14.50 21.13
C PRO A 2 3.82 14.88 20.82
N ALA A 3 4.49 15.53 21.78
CA ALA A 3 5.83 16.10 21.60
C ALA A 3 6.91 15.07 21.25
N VAL A 4 6.91 13.86 21.81
CA VAL A 4 7.97 12.86 21.53
C VAL A 4 7.83 12.27 20.13
N ASN A 5 6.61 11.89 19.71
CA ASN A 5 6.34 11.42 18.34
C ASN A 5 6.56 12.54 17.30
N TYR A 6 6.16 13.78 17.60
CA TYR A 6 6.44 14.94 16.75
C TYR A 6 7.95 15.22 16.64
N ARG A 7 8.66 15.19 17.78
CA ARG A 7 10.12 15.36 17.86
C ARG A 7 10.87 14.25 17.11
N ARG A 8 10.38 13.00 17.16
CA ARG A 8 10.90 11.87 16.38
C ARG A 8 10.66 12.02 14.88
N GLY A 9 9.47 12.47 14.46
CA GLY A 9 9.17 12.80 13.06
C GLY A 9 10.12 13.87 12.52
N SER A 10 10.37 14.92 13.31
CA SER A 10 11.36 15.96 12.98
C SER A 10 12.80 15.41 12.92
N MET A 11 13.17 14.46 13.79
CA MET A 11 14.46 13.77 13.73
C MET A 11 14.61 12.91 12.47
N TYR A 12 13.58 12.18 12.03
CA TYR A 12 13.64 11.38 10.80
C TYR A 12 13.77 12.24 9.54
N GLU A 13 13.05 13.37 9.47
CA GLU A 13 13.22 14.34 8.38
C GLU A 13 14.63 14.94 8.36
N GLY A 14 15.18 15.29 9.54
CA GLY A 14 16.56 15.75 9.68
C GLY A 14 17.60 14.68 9.29
N GLY A 15 17.38 13.42 9.67
CA GLY A 15 18.23 12.29 9.34
C GLY A 15 18.24 11.94 7.84
N MET A 16 17.08 11.90 7.19
CA MET A 16 16.99 11.69 5.74
C MET A 16 17.56 12.86 4.92
N ALA A 17 17.42 14.09 5.40
CA ALA A 17 18.10 15.25 4.80
C ALA A 17 19.63 15.11 4.92
N GLY A 18 20.12 14.66 6.08
CA GLY A 18 21.52 14.33 6.32
C GLY A 18 22.05 13.22 5.39
N GLU A 19 21.34 12.09 5.25
CA GLU A 19 21.75 10.99 4.36
C GLU A 19 21.80 11.38 2.88
N ARG A 20 20.85 12.19 2.39
CA ARG A 20 20.89 12.71 1.01
C ARG A 20 22.08 13.66 0.81
N GLN A 21 22.38 14.49 1.80
CA GLN A 21 23.53 15.41 1.76
C GLN A 21 24.87 14.67 1.88
N ILE A 22 24.93 13.60 2.68
CA ILE A 22 26.10 12.71 2.81
C ILE A 22 26.35 11.95 1.50
N SER A 23 25.30 11.39 0.87
CA SER A 23 25.42 10.78 -0.47
C SER A 23 25.91 11.78 -1.52
N THR A 24 25.48 13.05 -1.42
CA THR A 24 25.95 14.14 -2.31
C THR A 24 27.41 14.50 -2.04
N LEU A 25 27.88 14.47 -0.79
CA LEU A 25 29.30 14.67 -0.43
C LEU A 25 30.19 13.52 -0.92
N ILE A 26 29.69 12.29 -0.92
CA ILE A 26 30.44 11.09 -1.33
C ILE A 26 30.53 11.02 -2.87
N SER A 27 29.50 11.42 -3.61
CA SER A 27 29.50 11.41 -5.09
C SER A 27 30.29 12.57 -5.71
N HIS A 28 30.38 13.73 -5.05
CA HIS A 28 31.00 14.94 -5.63
C HIS A 28 32.53 14.94 -5.72
N ARG A 29 33.24 13.92 -5.18
CA ARG A 29 34.71 13.93 -5.00
C ARG A 29 35.48 12.95 -5.89
N GLU A 30 34.92 12.53 -7.02
CA GLU A 30 35.58 11.60 -7.96
C GLU A 30 36.42 12.26 -9.07
N ARG A 31 36.55 13.60 -9.09
CA ARG A 31 37.39 14.30 -10.07
C ARG A 31 38.57 15.02 -9.39
N PRO A 32 39.83 14.77 -9.80
CA PRO A 32 40.95 15.63 -9.43
C PRO A 32 40.89 16.91 -10.29
N LEU A 33 41.15 18.06 -9.65
CA LEU A 33 41.07 19.45 -10.15
C LEU A 33 39.75 20.17 -9.78
N CYS A 34 39.73 20.76 -8.59
CA CYS A 34 38.57 21.43 -8.01
C CYS A 34 38.55 22.92 -8.40
N SER A 35 37.46 23.39 -9.03
CA SER A 35 37.24 24.83 -9.19
C SER A 35 36.89 25.48 -7.85
N ASP A 36 37.26 26.75 -7.64
CA ASP A 36 36.97 27.52 -6.41
C ASP A 36 35.45 27.57 -6.10
N ARG A 37 34.60 27.45 -7.12
CA ARG A 37 33.13 27.36 -6.98
C ARG A 37 32.68 26.01 -6.39
N SER A 38 33.34 24.92 -6.74
CA SER A 38 33.03 23.57 -6.24
C SER A 38 33.49 23.40 -4.79
N LEU A 39 34.61 24.00 -4.40
CA LEU A 39 35.11 23.99 -3.02
C LEU A 39 34.16 24.73 -2.06
N ARG A 40 33.65 25.90 -2.47
CA ARG A 40 32.63 26.63 -1.70
C ARG A 40 31.32 25.86 -1.55
N ALA A 41 30.96 25.04 -2.55
CA ALA A 41 29.77 24.20 -2.45
C ALA A 41 29.95 23.10 -1.40
N VAL A 42 31.11 22.43 -1.37
CA VAL A 42 31.43 21.40 -0.37
C VAL A 42 31.44 21.97 1.05
N ALA A 43 32.05 23.14 1.26
CA ALA A 43 32.04 23.82 2.55
C ALA A 43 30.61 24.13 3.03
N ARG A 44 29.73 24.62 2.15
CA ARG A 44 28.31 24.85 2.48
C ARG A 44 27.56 23.57 2.85
N VAL A 45 27.87 22.45 2.23
CA VAL A 45 27.26 21.16 2.60
C VAL A 45 27.72 20.72 3.99
N GLY A 46 29.02 20.86 4.30
CA GLY A 46 29.55 20.57 5.64
C GLY A 46 28.86 21.39 6.74
N GLN A 47 28.69 22.70 6.52
CA GLN A 47 27.96 23.59 7.43
C GLN A 47 26.49 23.19 7.57
N ALA A 48 25.82 22.83 6.47
CA ALA A 48 24.43 22.38 6.49
C ALA A 48 24.26 21.08 7.28
N VAL A 49 25.20 20.14 7.13
CA VAL A 49 25.22 18.88 7.89
C VAL A 49 25.40 19.17 9.38
N ASN A 50 26.38 20.00 9.78
CA ASN A 50 26.59 20.30 11.20
C ASN A 50 25.37 21.01 11.82
N LEU A 51 24.75 21.95 11.10
CA LEU A 51 23.53 22.61 11.57
C LEU A 51 22.36 21.62 11.74
N ALA A 52 22.22 20.64 10.84
CA ALA A 52 21.22 19.59 10.97
C ALA A 52 21.49 18.70 12.19
N VAL A 53 22.75 18.37 12.44
CA VAL A 53 23.19 17.58 13.61
C VAL A 53 22.90 18.34 14.91
N GLU A 54 23.19 19.63 15.00
CA GLU A 54 22.89 20.42 16.21
C GLU A 54 21.39 20.44 16.52
N ARG A 55 20.54 20.58 15.50
CA ARG A 55 19.09 20.49 15.67
C ARG A 55 18.66 19.11 16.15
N PHE A 56 19.20 18.05 15.53
CA PHE A 56 18.92 16.66 15.89
C PHE A 56 19.33 16.36 17.35
N VAL A 57 20.54 16.76 17.73
CA VAL A 57 21.08 16.57 19.07
C VAL A 57 20.26 17.34 20.12
N THR A 58 19.86 18.58 19.85
CA THR A 58 19.02 19.36 20.78
C THR A 58 17.72 18.62 21.12
N VAL A 59 17.12 17.94 20.13
CA VAL A 59 15.93 17.12 20.37
C VAL A 59 16.27 15.88 21.20
N GLY A 60 17.39 15.21 20.92
CA GLY A 60 17.89 14.07 21.69
C GLY A 60 18.17 14.41 23.16
N GLU A 61 18.84 15.54 23.43
CA GLU A 61 19.13 16.04 24.78
C GLU A 61 17.82 16.39 25.53
N THR A 62 16.83 16.97 24.85
CA THR A 62 15.50 17.22 25.45
C THR A 62 14.80 15.91 25.84
N ILE A 63 14.90 14.86 25.00
CA ILE A 63 14.35 13.53 25.33
C ILE A 63 15.10 12.92 26.51
N ALA A 64 16.42 13.09 26.58
CA ALA A 64 17.25 12.61 27.68
C ALA A 64 16.84 13.25 29.02
N ASP A 65 16.52 14.54 29.02
CA ASP A 65 16.07 15.24 30.23
C ASP A 65 14.72 14.73 30.76
N ASP A 66 13.82 14.36 29.86
CA ASP A 66 12.52 13.78 30.20
C ASP A 66 12.61 12.29 30.63
N ASN A 67 13.74 11.61 30.38
CA ASN A 67 13.89 10.15 30.57
C ASN A 67 15.19 9.80 31.31
N PRO A 68 15.18 9.72 32.66
CA PRO A 68 16.37 9.49 33.47
C PRO A 68 17.13 8.19 33.15
N GLU A 69 16.42 7.14 32.76
CA GLU A 69 16.97 5.79 32.53
C GLU A 69 17.94 5.73 31.34
N ILE A 70 17.68 6.51 30.29
CA ILE A 70 18.50 6.56 29.06
C ILE A 70 19.33 7.84 28.98
N LYS A 71 19.26 8.70 30.00
CA LYS A 71 19.78 10.07 29.97
C LYS A 71 21.27 10.07 29.62
N GLN A 72 22.06 9.28 30.34
CA GLN A 72 23.51 9.21 30.16
C GLN A 72 23.88 8.75 28.73
N ASP A 73 23.33 7.62 28.30
CA ASP A 73 23.61 7.03 26.99
C ASP A 73 23.19 7.96 25.83
N MET A 74 22.07 8.66 25.99
CA MET A 74 21.56 9.61 25.02
C MET A 74 22.46 10.84 24.90
N TYR A 75 22.91 11.41 26.03
CA TYR A 75 23.87 12.52 26.01
C TYR A 75 25.21 12.13 25.41
N GLU A 76 25.70 10.92 25.67
CA GLU A 76 26.92 10.40 25.05
C GLU A 76 26.78 10.26 23.54
N ALA A 77 25.72 9.63 23.06
CA ALA A 77 25.44 9.48 21.62
C ALA A 77 25.27 10.84 20.92
N CYS A 78 24.58 11.79 21.58
CA CYS A 78 24.42 13.16 21.13
C CYS A 78 25.76 13.90 21.03
N LYS A 79 26.64 13.74 22.02
CA LYS A 79 27.99 14.31 22.02
C LYS A 79 28.83 13.75 20.87
N GLU A 80 28.79 12.44 20.64
CA GLU A 80 29.48 11.78 19.52
C GLU A 80 28.98 12.31 18.17
N ALA A 81 27.66 12.45 17.99
CA ALA A 81 27.06 13.01 16.79
C ALA A 81 27.54 14.46 16.55
N ARG A 82 27.53 15.30 17.59
CA ARG A 82 28.02 16.69 17.53
C ARG A 82 29.49 16.76 17.13
N VAL A 83 30.34 15.91 17.71
CA VAL A 83 31.77 15.84 17.37
C VAL A 83 31.96 15.41 15.90
N ALA A 84 31.20 14.41 15.43
CA ALA A 84 31.27 13.95 14.05
C ALA A 84 30.76 15.01 13.06
N GLY A 85 29.66 15.71 13.37
CA GLY A 85 29.12 16.82 12.58
C GLY A 85 30.12 17.97 12.42
N SER A 86 30.74 18.41 13.53
CA SER A 86 31.78 19.44 13.50
C SER A 86 33.04 18.99 12.76
N ALA A 87 33.40 17.70 12.85
CA ALA A 87 34.52 17.15 12.09
C ALA A 87 34.24 17.17 10.58
N ILE A 88 33.03 16.83 10.13
CA ILE A 88 32.63 16.90 8.72
C ILE A 88 32.69 18.35 8.23
N GLU A 89 32.15 19.30 8.98
CA GLU A 89 32.22 20.74 8.63
C GLU A 89 33.65 21.21 8.44
N LYS A 90 34.54 20.94 9.41
CA LYS A 90 35.96 21.31 9.33
C LYS A 90 36.68 20.66 8.15
N LEU A 91 36.43 19.38 7.89
CA LEU A 91 37.02 18.66 6.75
C LEU A 91 36.48 19.16 5.40
N CYS A 92 35.26 19.68 5.36
CA CYS A 92 34.68 20.33 4.19
C CYS A 92 35.22 21.75 3.97
N GLU A 93 35.59 22.46 5.04
CA GLU A 93 36.24 23.78 4.97
C GLU A 93 37.74 23.70 4.63
N CYS A 94 38.47 22.72 5.18
CA CYS A 94 39.90 22.51 4.91
C CYS A 94 40.18 21.92 3.51
N ALA A 95 39.14 21.44 2.82
CA ALA A 95 39.19 20.96 1.44
C ALA A 95 39.74 22.00 0.45
N LEU A 96 39.86 23.27 0.85
CA LEU A 96 40.41 24.36 0.07
C LEU A 96 41.94 24.28 -0.14
N GLU A 97 42.71 23.59 0.73
CA GLU A 97 44.16 23.81 0.77
C GLU A 97 45.07 22.66 0.31
N ASP A 98 44.76 21.35 0.45
CA ASP A 98 45.54 20.33 -0.28
C ASP A 98 44.99 18.87 -0.31
N SER A 99 45.34 18.20 -1.42
CA SER A 99 45.29 16.80 -1.86
C SER A 99 44.75 15.64 -0.98
N LEU A 100 43.84 14.84 -1.57
CA LEU A 100 43.57 13.37 -1.47
C LEU A 100 43.50 12.62 -0.11
N ALA A 101 44.12 13.10 0.97
CA ALA A 101 44.08 12.50 2.32
C ALA A 101 42.71 12.69 3.01
N ASP A 102 41.89 13.62 2.52
CA ASP A 102 40.63 14.02 3.15
C ASP A 102 39.41 13.15 2.79
N ARG A 103 39.49 12.25 1.79
CA ARG A 103 38.33 11.40 1.45
C ARG A 103 38.11 10.32 2.51
N SER A 104 39.18 9.69 2.99
CA SER A 104 39.09 8.65 4.02
C SER A 104 38.69 9.24 5.39
N SER A 105 39.13 10.45 5.70
CA SER A 105 38.78 11.17 6.93
C SER A 105 37.30 11.60 6.93
N VAL A 106 36.79 12.14 5.81
CA VAL A 106 35.36 12.49 5.66
C VAL A 106 34.48 11.24 5.71
N VAL A 107 34.87 10.16 5.03
CA VAL A 107 34.12 8.89 5.08
C VAL A 107 34.11 8.33 6.50
N ARG A 108 35.22 8.41 7.23
CA ARG A 108 35.28 7.99 8.63
C ARG A 108 34.39 8.87 9.52
N ALA A 109 34.42 10.19 9.36
CA ALA A 109 33.56 11.11 10.11
C ALA A 109 32.07 10.88 9.79
N ALA A 110 31.72 10.65 8.53
CA ALA A 110 30.36 10.30 8.09
C ALA A 110 29.89 8.96 8.67
N ARG A 111 30.76 7.93 8.71
CA ARG A 111 30.44 6.65 9.38
C ARG A 111 30.24 6.83 10.89
N CYS A 112 31.05 7.64 11.54
CA CYS A 112 30.89 7.97 12.96
C CYS A 112 29.58 8.73 13.20
N LEU A 113 29.23 9.67 12.32
CA LEU A 113 27.97 10.39 12.38
C LEU A 113 26.77 9.44 12.20
N LEU A 114 26.82 8.54 11.21
CA LEU A 114 25.78 7.55 11.00
C LEU A 114 25.62 6.65 12.24
N GLY A 115 26.72 6.12 12.78
CA GLY A 115 26.69 5.29 13.98
C GLY A 115 26.08 5.99 15.21
N SER A 116 26.47 7.23 15.46
CA SER A 116 25.95 8.03 16.59
C SER A 116 24.50 8.47 16.39
N VAL A 117 24.11 8.89 15.18
CA VAL A 117 22.70 9.18 14.83
C VAL A 117 21.83 7.94 14.98
N THR A 118 22.29 6.78 14.50
CA THR A 118 21.59 5.50 14.71
C THR A 118 21.44 5.19 16.20
N LYS A 119 22.50 5.37 17.01
CA LYS A 119 22.44 5.17 18.47
C LYS A 119 21.41 6.09 19.13
N VAL A 120 21.35 7.37 18.77
CA VAL A 120 20.32 8.31 19.26
C VAL A 120 18.91 7.85 18.85
N LEU A 121 18.70 7.43 17.60
CA LEU A 121 17.40 6.95 17.12
C LEU A 121 16.95 5.67 17.83
N LEU A 122 17.88 4.75 18.11
CA LEU A 122 17.60 3.52 18.86
C LEU A 122 17.21 3.84 20.31
N LEU A 123 17.94 4.73 21.00
CA LEU A 123 17.61 5.16 22.35
C LEU A 123 16.25 5.88 22.40
N ALA A 124 15.92 6.69 21.39
CA ALA A 124 14.61 7.31 21.27
C ALA A 124 13.49 6.28 21.03
N ASP A 125 13.75 5.22 20.24
CA ASP A 125 12.79 4.13 20.05
C ASP A 125 12.53 3.37 21.36
N ILE A 126 13.55 3.13 22.18
CA ILE A 126 13.42 2.50 23.51
C ILE A 126 12.45 3.30 24.39
N VAL A 127 12.51 4.63 24.38
CA VAL A 127 11.56 5.48 25.14
C VAL A 127 10.13 5.29 24.67
N VAL A 128 9.90 5.28 23.35
CA VAL A 128 8.56 5.07 22.77
C VAL A 128 8.03 3.68 23.11
N VAL A 129 8.89 2.66 23.04
CA VAL A 129 8.56 1.29 23.44
C VAL A 129 8.19 1.23 24.92
N ASN A 130 8.99 1.83 25.81
CA ASN A 130 8.71 1.87 27.25
C ASN A 130 7.41 2.61 27.55
N GLN A 131 7.11 3.70 26.83
CA GLN A 131 5.85 4.43 26.95
C GLN A 131 4.65 3.54 26.57
N LEU A 132 4.76 2.79 25.47
CA LEU A 132 3.73 1.85 25.02
C LEU A 132 3.52 0.74 26.06
N LEU A 133 4.61 0.13 26.55
CA LEU A 133 4.53 -0.93 27.56
C LEU A 133 3.93 -0.41 28.87
N HIS A 134 4.28 0.80 29.29
CA HIS A 134 3.69 1.43 30.46
C HIS A 134 2.19 1.68 30.30
N ALA A 135 1.73 2.13 29.12
CA ALA A 135 0.31 2.25 28.81
C ALA A 135 -0.40 0.89 28.83
N LYS A 136 0.21 -0.16 28.26
CA LYS A 136 -0.27 -1.55 28.33
C LYS A 136 -0.43 -2.02 29.78
N ASP A 137 0.54 -1.75 30.65
CA ASP A 137 0.50 -2.13 32.06
C ASP A 137 -0.52 -1.34 32.89
N LYS A 138 -0.82 -0.08 32.51
CA LYS A 138 -1.98 0.65 33.09
C LYS A 138 -3.28 -0.05 32.73
N VAL A 139 -3.50 -0.34 31.45
CA VAL A 139 -4.72 -1.03 30.96
C VAL A 139 -4.85 -2.41 31.60
N ALA A 140 -3.77 -3.17 31.74
CA ALA A 140 -3.80 -4.47 32.40
C ALA A 140 -4.21 -4.37 33.88
N ARG A 141 -3.71 -3.38 34.61
CA ARG A 141 -4.08 -3.13 36.02
C ARG A 141 -5.54 -2.66 36.15
N SER A 142 -6.00 -1.74 35.30
CA SER A 142 -7.40 -1.29 35.34
C SER A 142 -8.38 -2.37 34.92
N LEU A 143 -7.99 -3.24 33.99
CA LEU A 143 -8.73 -4.46 33.64
C LEU A 143 -8.80 -5.43 34.83
N GLY A 144 -7.70 -5.70 35.52
CA GLY A 144 -7.71 -6.53 36.74
C GLY A 144 -8.62 -5.96 37.84
N ARG A 145 -8.62 -4.63 38.02
CA ARG A 145 -9.55 -3.97 38.94
C ARG A 145 -11.00 -4.17 38.52
N LEU A 146 -11.32 -4.01 37.23
CA LEU A 146 -12.67 -4.22 36.70
C LEU A 146 -13.24 -5.61 36.99
N GLU A 147 -12.40 -6.64 36.89
CA GLU A 147 -12.77 -8.04 37.15
C GLU A 147 -13.15 -8.28 38.62
N SER A 148 -12.50 -7.57 39.54
CA SER A 148 -12.68 -7.69 41.00
C SER A 148 -13.89 -6.93 41.56
N VAL A 149 -14.53 -6.07 40.78
CA VAL A 149 -15.63 -5.23 41.27
C VAL A 149 -16.86 -6.08 41.58
N SER A 150 -17.49 -5.83 42.74
CA SER A 150 -18.70 -6.53 43.21
C SER A 150 -19.99 -5.72 43.10
N ASN A 151 -19.91 -4.42 42.80
CA ASN A 151 -21.07 -3.53 42.69
C ASN A 151 -21.06 -2.65 41.44
N PHE A 152 -22.24 -2.30 40.96
CA PHE A 152 -22.38 -1.60 39.67
C PHE A 152 -21.84 -0.17 39.69
N THR A 153 -21.95 0.55 40.81
CA THR A 153 -21.49 1.94 40.92
C THR A 153 -19.97 2.05 40.81
N GLU A 154 -19.23 1.18 41.50
CA GLU A 154 -17.78 1.08 41.35
C GLU A 154 -17.38 0.58 39.97
N PHE A 155 -18.17 -0.31 39.38
CA PHE A 155 -17.90 -0.84 38.05
C PHE A 155 -17.94 0.28 37.01
N VAL A 156 -18.95 1.15 37.05
CA VAL A 156 -19.04 2.30 36.12
C VAL A 156 -17.84 3.24 36.28
N LYS A 157 -17.39 3.51 37.51
CA LYS A 157 -16.19 4.34 37.77
C LYS A 157 -14.93 3.67 37.22
N ALA A 158 -14.75 2.38 37.50
CA ALA A 158 -13.61 1.61 37.03
C ALA A 158 -13.58 1.50 35.49
N PHE A 159 -14.76 1.34 34.87
CA PHE A 159 -14.92 1.20 33.42
C PHE A 159 -14.63 2.52 32.70
N SER A 160 -15.05 3.65 33.27
CA SER A 160 -14.71 4.97 32.75
C SER A 160 -13.20 5.23 32.76
N GLN A 161 -12.50 4.82 33.83
CA GLN A 161 -11.05 4.96 33.90
C GLN A 161 -10.36 4.03 32.90
N PHE A 162 -10.77 2.76 32.84
CA PHE A 162 -10.27 1.78 31.87
C PHE A 162 -10.42 2.29 30.43
N GLY A 163 -11.58 2.86 30.09
CA GLY A 163 -11.83 3.41 28.75
C GLY A 163 -10.86 4.54 28.37
N GLY A 164 -10.52 5.43 29.30
CA GLY A 164 -9.53 6.49 29.05
C GLY A 164 -8.12 5.93 28.80
N GLU A 165 -7.69 4.96 29.59
CA GLU A 165 -6.40 4.29 29.43
C GLU A 165 -6.33 3.46 28.14
N MET A 166 -7.44 2.83 27.74
CA MET A 166 -7.54 2.06 26.51
C MET A 166 -7.44 2.95 25.25
N VAL A 167 -7.96 4.18 25.29
CA VAL A 167 -7.79 5.16 24.20
C VAL A 167 -6.31 5.55 24.04
N GLU A 168 -5.61 5.79 25.15
CA GLU A 168 -4.16 6.06 25.14
C GLU A 168 -3.39 4.89 24.48
N LEU A 169 -3.70 3.65 24.89
CA LEU A 169 -3.08 2.45 24.30
C LEU A 169 -3.42 2.28 22.81
N ALA A 170 -4.66 2.57 22.39
CA ALA A 170 -5.10 2.44 21.00
C ALA A 170 -4.33 3.38 20.04
N HIS A 171 -4.00 4.59 20.51
CA HIS A 171 -3.16 5.53 19.75
C HIS A 171 -1.70 5.05 19.68
N LEU A 172 -1.09 4.69 20.81
CA LEU A 172 0.31 4.25 20.85
C LEU A 172 0.54 2.98 20.03
N THR A 173 -0.38 2.02 20.10
CA THR A 173 -0.31 0.78 19.28
C THR A 173 -0.55 1.07 17.80
N GLY A 174 -1.37 2.07 17.46
CA GLY A 174 -1.58 2.50 16.07
C GLY A 174 -0.37 3.17 15.45
N ASP A 175 0.28 4.07 16.20
CA ASP A 175 1.53 4.70 15.77
C ASP A 175 2.62 3.64 15.60
N ARG A 176 2.78 2.73 16.60
CA ARG A 176 3.77 1.65 16.52
C ARG A 176 3.50 0.70 15.35
N GLN A 177 2.23 0.39 15.05
CA GLN A 177 1.88 -0.44 13.87
C GLN A 177 2.42 0.17 12.58
N ASN A 178 2.33 1.49 12.41
CA ASN A 178 2.81 2.18 11.20
C ASN A 178 4.35 2.20 11.12
N ASP A 179 5.02 2.21 12.27
CA ASP A 179 6.48 2.20 12.34
C ASP A 179 7.09 0.83 12.03
N LEU A 180 6.38 -0.27 12.35
CA LEU A 180 6.86 -1.65 12.15
C LEU A 180 7.15 -1.94 10.67
N LYS A 181 8.37 -2.43 10.39
CA LYS A 181 8.83 -2.80 9.04
C LYS A 181 8.53 -4.23 8.66
N ASP A 182 8.62 -5.14 9.62
CA ASP A 182 8.23 -6.55 9.46
C ASP A 182 6.70 -6.64 9.22
N GLU A 183 6.33 -7.27 8.10
CA GLU A 183 4.95 -7.43 7.66
C GLU A 183 4.13 -8.29 8.63
N ARG A 184 4.71 -9.41 9.07
CA ARG A 184 4.08 -10.33 10.02
C ARG A 184 3.79 -9.63 11.34
N ARG A 185 4.75 -8.89 11.89
CA ARG A 185 4.59 -8.14 13.15
C ARG A 185 3.53 -7.05 13.03
N ARG A 186 3.51 -6.34 11.90
CA ARG A 186 2.49 -5.32 11.63
C ARG A 186 1.09 -5.92 11.61
N ALA A 187 0.91 -7.07 10.95
CA ALA A 187 -0.35 -7.79 10.92
C ALA A 187 -0.75 -8.31 12.31
N GLN A 188 0.20 -8.81 13.11
CA GLN A 188 -0.04 -9.24 14.50
C GLN A 188 -0.50 -8.08 15.39
N MET A 189 0.14 -6.90 15.27
CA MET A 189 -0.30 -5.69 15.96
C MET A 189 -1.72 -5.30 15.56
N ALA A 190 -2.04 -5.34 14.26
CA ALA A 190 -3.39 -5.05 13.77
C ALA A 190 -4.44 -6.02 14.35
N ALA A 191 -4.13 -7.32 14.38
CA ALA A 191 -5.00 -8.33 14.95
C ALA A 191 -5.22 -8.11 16.47
N ALA A 192 -4.15 -7.82 17.22
CA ALA A 192 -4.25 -7.52 18.65
C ALA A 192 -5.15 -6.31 18.93
N ARG A 193 -4.99 -5.23 18.15
CA ARG A 193 -5.81 -4.02 18.25
C ARG A 193 -7.28 -4.32 17.95
N GLN A 194 -7.56 -5.12 16.91
CA GLN A 194 -8.92 -5.53 16.56
C GLN A 194 -9.60 -6.32 17.69
N VAL A 195 -8.88 -7.25 18.33
CA VAL A 195 -9.40 -7.99 19.49
C VAL A 195 -9.72 -7.03 20.63
N LEU A 196 -8.82 -6.10 20.99
CA LEU A 196 -9.07 -5.14 22.06
C LEU A 196 -10.27 -4.22 21.79
N GLU A 197 -10.40 -3.71 20.57
CA GLU A 197 -11.53 -2.87 20.17
C GLU A 197 -12.86 -3.61 20.35
N ARG A 198 -12.94 -4.84 19.84
CA ARG A 198 -14.15 -5.65 19.87
C ARG A 198 -14.48 -6.18 21.27
N SER A 199 -13.48 -6.63 22.02
CA SER A 199 -13.65 -7.05 23.42
C SER A 199 -14.15 -5.89 24.29
N THR A 200 -13.70 -4.66 24.04
CA THR A 200 -14.18 -3.47 24.78
C THR A 200 -15.68 -3.25 24.60
N MET A 201 -16.23 -3.52 23.41
CA MET A 201 -17.68 -3.42 23.15
C MET A 201 -18.50 -4.45 23.95
N MET A 202 -17.93 -5.64 24.20
CA MET A 202 -18.59 -6.72 24.97
C MET A 202 -18.35 -6.63 26.48
N LEU A 203 -17.29 -5.94 26.90
CA LEU A 203 -16.84 -5.91 28.30
C LEU A 203 -17.91 -5.36 29.24
N LEU A 204 -18.62 -4.31 28.81
CA LEU A 204 -19.68 -3.70 29.61
C LEU A 204 -20.86 -4.66 29.83
N THR A 205 -21.39 -5.24 28.76
CA THR A 205 -22.62 -6.06 28.80
C THR A 205 -22.36 -7.39 29.51
N SER A 206 -21.24 -8.05 29.24
CA SER A 206 -20.87 -9.31 29.90
C SER A 206 -20.63 -9.13 31.41
N SER A 207 -19.92 -8.06 31.81
CA SER A 207 -19.69 -7.74 33.23
C SER A 207 -20.97 -7.33 33.95
N LYS A 208 -21.82 -6.50 33.32
CA LYS A 208 -23.14 -6.10 33.85
C LYS A 208 -24.04 -7.32 34.05
N THR A 209 -23.99 -8.30 33.14
CA THR A 209 -24.75 -9.55 33.24
C THR A 209 -24.27 -10.39 34.41
N CYS A 210 -22.95 -10.54 34.60
CA CYS A 210 -22.37 -11.21 35.77
C CYS A 210 -22.76 -10.55 37.10
N LEU A 211 -22.69 -9.22 37.18
CA LEU A 211 -23.07 -8.48 38.39
C LEU A 211 -24.56 -8.63 38.70
N ARG A 212 -25.40 -8.78 37.67
CA ARG A 212 -26.84 -8.97 37.86
C ARG A 212 -27.21 -10.39 38.28
N HIS A 213 -26.48 -11.38 37.77
CA HIS A 213 -26.72 -12.81 37.92
C HIS A 213 -25.44 -13.54 38.36
N PRO A 214 -24.94 -13.29 39.59
CA PRO A 214 -23.64 -13.77 40.05
C PRO A 214 -23.57 -15.30 40.24
N GLU A 215 -24.71 -15.98 40.33
CA GLU A 215 -24.78 -17.44 40.45
C GLU A 215 -24.83 -18.14 39.07
N CYS A 216 -24.92 -17.39 37.97
CA CYS A 216 -25.06 -17.97 36.64
C CYS A 216 -23.68 -18.30 36.03
N PRO A 217 -23.33 -19.59 35.83
CA PRO A 217 -22.01 -19.96 35.32
C PRO A 217 -21.78 -19.49 33.89
N SER A 218 -22.82 -19.54 33.04
CA SER A 218 -22.73 -19.08 31.65
C SER A 218 -22.52 -17.57 31.54
N ALA A 219 -23.04 -16.77 32.49
CA ALA A 219 -22.75 -15.34 32.54
C ALA A 219 -21.26 -15.11 32.85
N LYS A 220 -20.71 -15.84 33.83
CA LYS A 220 -19.29 -15.78 34.21
C LYS A 220 -18.40 -16.17 33.04
N GLU A 221 -18.71 -17.27 32.36
CA GLU A 221 -17.94 -17.73 31.20
C GLU A 221 -17.88 -16.69 30.07
N ASN A 222 -19.00 -16.05 29.73
CA ASN A 222 -19.01 -14.96 28.76
C ASN A 222 -18.07 -13.82 29.16
N ARG A 223 -18.16 -13.37 30.42
CA ARG A 223 -17.30 -12.29 30.93
C ARG A 223 -15.84 -12.72 30.92
N ASP A 224 -15.52 -13.85 31.51
CA ASP A 224 -14.16 -14.32 31.70
C ASP A 224 -13.47 -14.58 30.35
N THR A 225 -14.23 -15.01 29.32
CA THR A 225 -13.75 -15.08 27.94
C THR A 225 -13.30 -13.72 27.42
N VAL A 226 -14.10 -12.65 27.59
CA VAL A 226 -13.74 -11.30 27.17
C VAL A 226 -12.47 -10.82 27.88
N PHE A 227 -12.39 -10.98 29.21
CA PHE A 227 -11.20 -10.60 29.98
C PHE A 227 -9.95 -11.38 29.53
N CYS A 228 -10.08 -12.69 29.32
CA CYS A 228 -9.00 -13.55 28.85
C CYS A 228 -8.48 -13.11 27.47
N GLN A 229 -9.38 -12.79 26.53
CA GLN A 229 -8.96 -12.32 25.20
C GLN A 229 -8.29 -10.96 25.22
N MET A 230 -8.74 -10.04 26.07
CA MET A 230 -8.07 -8.74 26.24
C MET A 230 -6.66 -8.91 26.80
N ARG A 231 -6.47 -9.80 27.78
CA ARG A 231 -5.13 -10.15 28.29
C ARG A 231 -4.23 -10.72 27.20
N ARG A 232 -4.72 -11.73 26.45
CA ARG A 232 -3.98 -12.34 25.33
C ARG A 232 -3.60 -11.31 24.26
N ALA A 233 -4.49 -10.38 23.92
CA ALA A 233 -4.19 -9.32 22.95
C ALA A 233 -3.12 -8.34 23.48
N MET A 234 -3.15 -7.99 24.77
CA MET A 234 -2.11 -7.19 25.40
C MET A 234 -0.76 -7.91 25.46
N ASP A 235 -0.75 -9.23 25.66
CA ASP A 235 0.47 -10.04 25.63
C ASP A 235 1.04 -10.15 24.21
N LEU A 236 0.19 -10.25 23.19
CA LEU A 236 0.61 -10.17 21.80
C LEU A 236 1.21 -8.80 21.46
N ILE A 237 0.63 -7.70 21.95
CA ILE A 237 1.22 -6.36 21.80
C ILE A 237 2.62 -6.33 22.43
N HIS A 238 2.77 -6.89 23.64
CA HIS A 238 4.06 -6.96 24.31
C HIS A 238 5.08 -7.74 23.45
N TYR A 239 4.72 -8.93 22.98
CA TYR A 239 5.55 -9.77 22.11
C TYR A 239 6.00 -9.02 20.84
N VAL A 240 5.06 -8.40 20.12
CA VAL A 240 5.35 -7.68 18.87
C VAL A 240 6.32 -6.52 19.10
N VAL A 241 6.23 -5.85 20.26
CA VAL A 241 6.99 -4.66 20.59
C VAL A 241 8.37 -4.98 21.18
N LYS A 242 8.48 -5.98 22.07
CA LYS A 242 9.74 -6.34 22.74
C LYS A 242 10.63 -7.25 21.92
N ASP A 243 10.09 -8.31 21.32
CA ASP A 243 10.91 -9.31 20.61
C ASP A 243 11.24 -8.85 19.17
N GLY A 244 11.11 -7.54 18.91
CA GLY A 244 11.31 -6.80 17.65
C GLY A 244 12.71 -6.82 17.07
N VAL A 245 13.71 -7.03 17.92
CA VAL A 245 15.10 -6.67 17.65
C VAL A 245 16.01 -7.75 18.28
N LEU A 246 16.39 -8.76 17.47
CA LEU A 246 17.33 -9.88 17.77
C LEU A 246 16.73 -10.96 18.73
N ASP A 247 16.83 -12.29 18.54
CA ASP A 247 17.81 -13.16 17.88
C ASP A 247 17.17 -14.38 17.16
N CYS A 248 17.78 -14.82 16.04
CA CYS A 248 17.59 -16.16 15.45
C CYS A 248 18.56 -17.21 16.04
N SER A 249 19.17 -16.94 17.18
CA SER A 249 20.10 -17.85 17.85
C SER A 249 19.94 -17.66 19.36
N GLU A 250 19.39 -18.68 20.03
CA GLU A 250 19.19 -18.82 21.49
C GLU A 250 17.75 -18.72 22.01
N SER A 251 16.88 -19.60 21.51
CA SER A 251 15.69 -20.02 22.26
C SER A 251 16.04 -21.14 23.23
N GLN A 252 16.69 -20.81 24.35
CA GLN A 252 16.76 -21.69 25.52
C GLN A 252 15.90 -21.15 26.67
N SER A 253 14.87 -21.93 26.98
CA SER A 253 14.28 -22.15 28.31
C SER A 253 13.72 -20.95 29.08
N TYR A 254 12.41 -20.72 28.93
CA TYR A 254 11.52 -20.50 30.08
C TYR A 254 10.21 -21.25 29.89
N SER A 255 10.27 -22.57 30.06
CA SER A 255 9.12 -23.44 30.21
C SER A 255 8.67 -23.41 31.68
N ASN A 256 7.59 -22.69 32.00
CA ASN A 256 6.66 -23.14 33.03
C ASN A 256 5.39 -22.27 33.12
N SER A 257 4.39 -22.62 32.31
CA SER A 257 3.00 -22.57 32.73
C SER A 257 2.23 -23.58 31.89
N GLN A 258 1.75 -24.64 32.54
CA GLN A 258 0.89 -25.67 31.96
C GLN A 258 -0.40 -25.02 31.43
N SER A 259 -0.45 -24.82 30.12
CA SER A 259 -1.70 -24.69 29.37
C SER A 259 -1.54 -25.46 28.05
N PRO A 260 -2.37 -26.48 27.78
CA PRO A 260 -2.28 -27.27 26.56
C PRO A 260 -2.88 -26.46 25.41
N GLN A 261 -2.04 -25.68 24.68
CA GLN A 261 -2.34 -25.11 23.34
C GLN A 261 -1.25 -24.18 22.76
N GLN A 262 -0.06 -24.06 23.38
CA GLN A 262 0.97 -23.12 22.90
C GLN A 262 1.93 -23.71 21.85
N GLU A 263 1.91 -25.03 21.61
CA GLU A 263 2.78 -25.69 20.61
C GLU A 263 2.33 -25.50 19.16
N ASP A 264 1.10 -25.02 18.92
CA ASP A 264 0.54 -24.88 17.57
C ASP A 264 0.85 -23.51 16.92
N TRP A 265 1.59 -22.64 17.60
CA TRP A 265 1.83 -21.28 17.12
C TRP A 265 2.84 -21.20 15.97
N ASP A 266 3.70 -22.21 15.83
CA ASP A 266 4.83 -22.26 14.89
C ASP A 266 4.70 -23.33 13.79
N SER A 267 3.55 -24.01 13.69
CA SER A 267 3.32 -24.99 12.63
C SER A 267 3.33 -24.31 11.25
N SER A 268 4.39 -24.55 10.48
CA SER A 268 4.62 -23.93 9.18
C SER A 268 3.50 -24.32 8.20
N THR A 269 2.91 -23.35 7.51
CA THR A 269 1.90 -23.61 6.48
C THR A 269 2.48 -24.44 5.33
N VAL A 270 1.62 -25.16 4.58
CA VAL A 270 2.06 -25.90 3.38
C VAL A 270 2.73 -24.97 2.36
N CYS A 271 2.25 -23.73 2.21
CA CYS A 271 2.87 -22.73 1.34
C CYS A 271 4.30 -22.37 1.81
N SER A 272 4.52 -22.25 3.12
CA SER A 272 5.85 -21.99 3.68
C SER A 272 6.78 -23.19 3.52
N ALA A 273 6.28 -24.40 3.76
CA ALA A 273 7.02 -25.64 3.54
C ALA A 273 7.42 -25.82 2.07
N LEU A 274 6.49 -25.57 1.13
CA LEU A 274 6.75 -25.60 -0.32
C LEU A 274 7.82 -24.57 -0.71
N LYS A 275 7.71 -23.32 -0.24
CA LYS A 275 8.73 -22.28 -0.49
C LYS A 275 10.11 -22.65 0.09
N HIS A 276 10.16 -23.32 1.24
CA HIS A 276 11.41 -23.78 1.82
C HIS A 276 12.02 -24.90 0.98
N PHE A 277 11.24 -25.92 0.63
CA PHE A 277 11.65 -27.02 -0.22
C PHE A 277 12.13 -26.54 -1.61
N GLU A 278 11.38 -25.65 -2.26
CA GLU A 278 11.73 -25.05 -3.55
C GLU A 278 13.06 -24.28 -3.48
N ARG A 279 13.33 -23.55 -2.39
CA ARG A 279 14.63 -22.88 -2.19
C ARG A 279 15.78 -23.87 -2.05
N LEU A 280 15.58 -24.98 -1.35
CA LEU A 280 16.59 -26.03 -1.23
C LEU A 280 16.88 -26.66 -2.60
N VAL A 281 15.83 -27.00 -3.35
CA VAL A 281 15.94 -27.51 -4.73
C VAL A 281 16.67 -26.50 -5.63
N GLU A 282 16.34 -25.21 -5.54
CA GLU A 282 17.02 -24.18 -6.32
C GLU A 282 18.50 -24.00 -5.91
N THR A 283 18.82 -24.18 -4.62
CA THR A 283 20.22 -24.14 -4.16
C THR A 283 21.03 -25.27 -4.77
N THR A 284 20.44 -26.47 -4.93
CA THR A 284 21.10 -27.59 -5.60
C THR A 284 21.46 -27.31 -7.06
N ARG A 285 20.78 -26.34 -7.71
CA ARG A 285 21.12 -25.86 -9.05
C ARG A 285 22.51 -25.22 -9.08
N MET A 286 22.90 -24.52 -8.03
CA MET A 286 24.14 -23.73 -7.97
C MET A 286 25.30 -24.48 -7.30
N THR A 287 25.01 -25.26 -6.26
CA THR A 287 26.04 -25.88 -5.41
C THR A 287 26.26 -27.36 -5.68
N LEU A 288 25.48 -27.97 -6.59
CA LEU A 288 25.36 -29.42 -6.77
C LEU A 288 24.92 -30.13 -5.46
N LEU A 289 24.78 -31.46 -5.49
CA LEU A 289 24.38 -32.23 -4.31
C LEU A 289 25.58 -32.41 -3.36
N GLY A 290 25.64 -31.61 -2.30
CA GLY A 290 26.60 -31.81 -1.21
C GLY A 290 26.26 -32.99 -0.28
N PRO A 291 27.19 -33.40 0.60
CA PRO A 291 26.92 -34.42 1.62
C PRO A 291 25.77 -33.98 2.55
N GLY A 292 24.79 -34.85 2.79
CA GLY A 292 23.59 -34.55 3.60
C GLY A 292 22.44 -33.85 2.87
N CYS A 293 22.63 -33.42 1.61
CA CYS A 293 21.58 -32.77 0.82
C CYS A 293 20.38 -33.68 0.56
N ARG A 294 20.61 -34.99 0.41
CA ARG A 294 19.56 -36.00 0.19
C ARG A 294 18.57 -36.04 1.36
N GLU A 295 19.09 -36.13 2.58
CA GLU A 295 18.29 -36.20 3.81
C GLU A 295 17.49 -34.91 3.99
N THR A 296 18.15 -33.77 3.79
CA THR A 296 17.53 -32.44 3.90
C THR A 296 16.38 -32.26 2.91
N LEU A 297 16.58 -32.60 1.63
CA LEU A 297 15.53 -32.50 0.61
C LEU A 297 14.39 -33.48 0.85
N THR A 298 14.69 -34.71 1.28
CA THR A 298 13.68 -35.74 1.54
C THR A 298 12.82 -35.34 2.73
N SER A 299 13.43 -34.91 3.83
CA SER A 299 12.73 -34.43 5.02
C SER A 299 11.89 -33.18 4.74
N ALA A 300 12.39 -32.25 3.92
CA ALA A 300 11.63 -31.07 3.52
C ALA A 300 10.41 -31.45 2.66
N LEU A 301 10.52 -32.42 1.75
CA LEU A 301 9.37 -32.91 0.98
C LEU A 301 8.38 -33.71 1.86
N GLU A 302 8.86 -34.52 2.80
CA GLU A 302 8.01 -35.22 3.77
C GLU A 302 7.19 -34.24 4.59
N THR A 303 7.80 -33.14 5.04
CA THR A 303 7.09 -32.04 5.72
C THR A 303 6.01 -31.45 4.82
N VAL A 304 6.28 -31.21 3.53
CA VAL A 304 5.26 -30.75 2.58
C VAL A 304 4.10 -31.73 2.51
N VAL A 305 4.38 -33.03 2.36
CA VAL A 305 3.37 -34.08 2.27
C VAL A 305 2.53 -34.17 3.54
N GLU A 306 3.16 -34.12 4.72
CA GLU A 306 2.47 -34.07 6.01
C GLU A 306 1.51 -32.88 6.08
N ARG A 307 1.95 -31.68 5.68
CA ARG A 307 1.08 -30.48 5.64
C ARG A 307 -0.04 -30.53 4.61
N THR A 308 0.00 -31.45 3.64
CA THR A 308 -1.14 -31.69 2.74
C THR A 308 -2.24 -32.53 3.39
N GLN A 309 -1.95 -33.21 4.51
CA GLN A 309 -2.93 -34.05 5.20
C GLN A 309 -4.11 -33.23 5.73
N ASP A 310 -3.90 -31.97 6.12
CA ASP A 310 -4.99 -31.06 6.48
C ASP A 310 -6.07 -30.93 5.39
N PHE A 311 -5.68 -31.06 4.12
CA PHE A 311 -6.59 -31.07 2.96
C PHE A 311 -7.17 -32.45 2.75
N THR A 312 -6.32 -33.47 2.79
CA THR A 312 -6.72 -34.85 2.54
C THR A 312 -7.32 -35.53 3.76
N ASP A 313 -7.58 -34.86 4.88
CA ASP A 313 -8.30 -35.41 6.03
C ASP A 313 -9.59 -34.65 6.30
N SER A 314 -9.74 -33.46 5.73
CA SER A 314 -10.97 -32.67 5.78
C SER A 314 -12.16 -33.48 5.26
N ALA A 315 -13.26 -33.46 6.01
CA ALA A 315 -14.52 -34.09 5.64
C ALA A 315 -15.21 -33.39 4.45
N TYR A 316 -14.79 -32.17 4.14
CA TYR A 316 -15.37 -31.31 3.09
C TYR A 316 -14.56 -31.35 1.79
N THR A 317 -13.45 -32.10 1.73
CA THR A 317 -12.68 -32.29 0.49
C THR A 317 -13.29 -33.42 -0.33
N SER A 318 -13.63 -33.14 -1.59
CA SER A 318 -14.16 -34.14 -2.50
C SER A 318 -13.16 -35.27 -2.80
N HIS A 319 -13.66 -36.45 -3.12
CA HIS A 319 -12.81 -37.62 -3.43
C HIS A 319 -11.86 -37.35 -4.60
N GLU A 320 -12.32 -36.64 -5.63
CA GLU A 320 -11.50 -36.25 -6.78
C GLU A 320 -10.33 -35.35 -6.35
N HIS A 321 -10.61 -34.30 -5.55
CA HIS A 321 -9.55 -33.42 -5.07
C HIS A 321 -8.56 -34.15 -4.16
N ARG A 322 -9.04 -35.06 -3.29
CA ARG A 322 -8.20 -35.89 -2.41
C ARG A 322 -7.27 -36.80 -3.20
N GLU A 323 -7.80 -37.51 -4.20
CA GLU A 323 -7.01 -38.39 -5.08
C GLU A 323 -5.95 -37.59 -5.85
N ASN A 324 -6.32 -36.46 -6.44
CA ASN A 324 -5.41 -35.60 -7.17
C ASN A 324 -4.26 -35.06 -6.29
N ILE A 325 -4.53 -34.68 -5.03
CA ILE A 325 -3.49 -34.24 -4.10
C ILE A 325 -2.49 -35.38 -3.82
N LEU A 326 -2.98 -36.60 -3.57
CA LEU A 326 -2.13 -37.77 -3.31
C LEU A 326 -1.26 -38.11 -4.53
N LEU A 327 -1.86 -38.12 -5.73
CA LEU A 327 -1.13 -38.35 -6.98
C LEU A 327 -0.03 -37.31 -7.22
N LEU A 328 -0.29 -36.04 -6.94
CA LEU A 328 0.70 -34.96 -7.08
C LEU A 328 1.80 -35.05 -6.02
N CYS A 329 1.49 -35.48 -4.80
CA CYS A 329 2.48 -35.76 -3.78
C CYS A 329 3.43 -36.89 -4.22
N ASP A 330 2.90 -37.98 -4.76
CA ASP A 330 3.72 -39.09 -5.25
C ASP A 330 4.53 -38.70 -6.49
N ARG A 331 3.96 -37.87 -7.39
CA ARG A 331 4.71 -37.28 -8.50
C ARG A 331 5.88 -36.42 -8.01
N ALA A 332 5.69 -35.58 -7.00
CA ALA A 332 6.77 -34.78 -6.43
C ALA A 332 7.89 -35.65 -5.83
N LYS A 333 7.54 -36.76 -5.16
CA LYS A 333 8.52 -37.75 -4.66
C LYS A 333 9.28 -38.43 -5.80
N LEU A 334 8.62 -38.78 -6.90
CA LEU A 334 9.26 -39.40 -8.06
C LEU A 334 10.24 -38.44 -8.74
N GLU A 335 9.84 -37.18 -8.97
CA GLU A 335 10.71 -36.15 -9.54
C GLU A 335 11.92 -35.87 -8.64
N LEU A 336 11.73 -35.81 -7.31
CA LEU A 336 12.84 -35.65 -6.37
C LEU A 336 13.81 -36.84 -6.42
N ASN A 337 13.30 -38.07 -6.49
CA ASN A 337 14.16 -39.25 -6.62
C ASN A 337 14.95 -39.27 -7.94
N THR A 338 14.38 -38.75 -9.02
CA THR A 338 15.06 -38.56 -10.30
C THR A 338 16.20 -37.54 -10.17
N LEU A 339 15.92 -36.38 -9.54
CA LEU A 339 16.94 -35.36 -9.25
C LEU A 339 18.10 -35.93 -8.41
N LEU A 340 17.78 -36.65 -7.34
CA LEU A 340 18.79 -37.26 -6.46
C LEU A 340 19.64 -38.32 -7.19
N ARG A 341 19.04 -39.09 -8.11
CA ARG A 341 19.76 -40.08 -8.91
C ARG A 341 20.77 -39.41 -9.85
N ILE A 342 20.33 -38.39 -10.59
CA ILE A 342 21.16 -37.65 -11.56
C ILE A 342 22.28 -36.89 -10.85
N GLY A 343 21.98 -36.25 -9.71
CA GLY A 343 23.01 -35.55 -8.95
C GLY A 343 24.05 -36.49 -8.33
N ASN A 344 23.66 -37.70 -7.92
CA ASN A 344 24.61 -38.70 -7.39
C ASN A 344 25.53 -39.29 -8.48
N SER A 345 25.03 -39.51 -9.70
CA SER A 345 25.89 -39.97 -10.81
C SER A 345 26.93 -38.92 -11.20
N MET A 346 26.55 -37.63 -11.18
CA MET A 346 27.45 -36.52 -11.47
C MET A 346 28.58 -36.35 -10.43
N ASN A 347 28.30 -36.63 -9.15
CA ASN A 347 29.31 -36.60 -8.10
C ASN A 347 30.38 -37.69 -8.23
N TYR A 348 30.06 -38.81 -8.90
CA TYR A 348 30.99 -39.93 -9.11
C TYR A 348 31.90 -39.75 -10.33
N GLU A 349 31.47 -39.00 -11.35
CA GLU A 349 32.18 -38.88 -12.63
C GLU A 349 33.22 -37.75 -12.69
N GLY A 350 33.42 -36.99 -11.60
CA GLY A 350 34.51 -35.99 -11.51
C GLY A 350 34.45 -34.87 -12.56
N SER A 351 33.30 -34.66 -13.19
CA SER A 351 33.10 -33.66 -14.24
C SER A 351 32.84 -32.28 -13.60
N GLY A 352 33.65 -31.31 -13.98
CA GLY A 352 33.79 -30.03 -13.28
C GLY A 352 32.51 -29.19 -13.19
N GLY A 353 32.23 -28.72 -11.97
CA GLY A 353 31.84 -27.34 -11.61
C GLY A 353 30.52 -26.74 -12.11
N SER A 354 29.85 -27.28 -13.13
CA SER A 354 28.63 -26.68 -13.69
C SER A 354 27.48 -27.69 -13.79
N PRO A 355 26.23 -27.30 -13.46
CA PRO A 355 25.06 -28.17 -13.61
C PRO A 355 24.92 -28.64 -15.06
N SER A 356 24.72 -29.94 -15.27
CA SER A 356 24.42 -30.49 -16.60
C SER A 356 22.99 -30.10 -17.02
N SER A 357 22.74 -30.05 -18.33
CA SER A 357 21.38 -29.85 -18.88
C SER A 357 20.36 -30.84 -18.30
N GLU A 358 20.79 -32.07 -18.01
CA GLU A 358 19.96 -33.11 -17.38
C GLU A 358 19.63 -32.78 -15.92
N MET A 359 20.58 -32.25 -15.16
CA MET A 359 20.36 -31.77 -13.79
C MET A 359 19.39 -30.57 -13.78
N GLU A 360 19.55 -29.61 -14.70
CA GLU A 360 18.63 -28.49 -14.84
C GLU A 360 17.21 -28.96 -15.18
N GLN A 361 17.08 -29.94 -16.06
CA GLN A 361 15.78 -30.52 -16.40
C GLN A 361 15.13 -31.23 -15.19
N ALA A 362 15.91 -31.95 -14.39
CA ALA A 362 15.43 -32.61 -13.18
C ALA A 362 14.99 -31.60 -12.10
N VAL A 363 15.78 -30.54 -11.87
CA VAL A 363 15.41 -29.42 -10.98
C VAL A 363 14.08 -28.80 -11.44
N MET A 364 13.95 -28.52 -12.74
CA MET A 364 12.71 -28.00 -13.31
C MET A 364 11.53 -28.98 -13.18
N GLY A 365 11.77 -30.29 -13.23
CA GLY A 365 10.78 -31.33 -12.98
C GLY A 365 10.19 -31.24 -11.57
N VAL A 366 11.05 -31.17 -10.54
CA VAL A 366 10.63 -31.02 -9.13
C VAL A 366 9.87 -29.70 -8.92
N LEU A 367 10.37 -28.59 -9.48
CA LEU A 367 9.71 -27.28 -9.36
C LEU A 367 8.36 -27.21 -10.09
N ARG A 368 8.18 -27.98 -11.17
CA ARG A 368 6.86 -28.11 -11.83
C ARG A 368 5.91 -28.95 -10.99
N ALA A 369 6.34 -30.09 -10.48
CA ALA A 369 5.49 -30.95 -9.65
C ALA A 369 5.00 -30.25 -8.37
N THR A 370 5.88 -29.48 -7.71
CA THR A 370 5.51 -28.67 -6.53
C THR A 370 4.56 -27.51 -6.87
N ARG A 371 4.71 -26.90 -8.05
CA ARG A 371 3.77 -25.88 -8.55
C ARG A 371 2.40 -26.49 -8.83
N ASP A 372 2.34 -27.64 -9.49
CA ASP A 372 1.09 -28.36 -9.78
C ASP A 372 0.38 -28.74 -8.47
N LEU A 373 1.13 -29.25 -7.47
CA LEU A 373 0.61 -29.52 -6.13
C LEU A 373 0.03 -28.25 -5.48
N ARG A 374 0.75 -27.12 -5.52
CA ARG A 374 0.26 -25.84 -4.98
C ARG A 374 -1.04 -25.38 -5.65
N GLN A 375 -1.14 -25.53 -6.98
CA GLN A 375 -2.35 -25.20 -7.73
C GLN A 375 -3.53 -26.07 -7.30
N GLN A 376 -3.29 -27.37 -7.12
CA GLN A 376 -4.33 -28.30 -6.66
C GLN A 376 -4.82 -27.95 -5.25
N LEU A 377 -3.93 -27.65 -4.31
CA LEU A 377 -4.29 -27.21 -2.95
C LEU A 377 -5.11 -25.90 -2.97
N SER A 378 -4.74 -24.98 -3.86
CA SER A 378 -5.48 -23.72 -4.05
C SER A 378 -6.87 -23.95 -4.65
N ALA A 379 -6.99 -24.88 -5.60
CA ALA A 379 -8.27 -25.26 -6.19
C ALA A 379 -9.19 -25.93 -5.16
N THR A 380 -8.67 -26.85 -4.34
CA THR A 380 -9.43 -27.47 -3.24
C THR A 380 -9.93 -26.44 -2.23
N THR A 381 -9.08 -25.48 -1.85
CA THR A 381 -9.49 -24.39 -0.95
C THR A 381 -10.59 -23.53 -1.57
N MET A 382 -10.49 -23.26 -2.87
CA MET A 382 -11.47 -22.44 -3.60
C MET A 382 -12.83 -23.12 -3.72
N GLU A 383 -12.86 -24.44 -3.93
CA GLU A 383 -14.09 -25.23 -3.92
C GLU A 383 -14.78 -25.10 -2.55
N GLN A 384 -14.07 -25.40 -1.45
CA GLN A 384 -14.65 -25.31 -0.10
C GLN A 384 -15.07 -23.89 0.28
N ALA A 385 -14.26 -22.88 -0.08
CA ALA A 385 -14.60 -21.49 0.17
C ALA A 385 -15.77 -20.99 -0.69
N GLY A 386 -16.11 -21.67 -1.79
CA GLY A 386 -17.30 -21.40 -2.60
C GLY A 386 -18.60 -21.59 -1.83
N ASP A 387 -18.64 -22.57 -0.92
CA ASP A 387 -19.81 -22.89 -0.11
C ASP A 387 -19.94 -22.01 1.15
N LEU A 388 -18.87 -21.29 1.51
CA LEU A 388 -18.78 -20.45 2.71
C LEU A 388 -19.92 -19.43 2.81
N GLY A 389 -20.37 -18.87 1.69
CA GLY A 389 -21.50 -17.94 1.66
C GLY A 389 -22.83 -18.57 2.12
N GLN A 390 -23.05 -19.85 1.82
CA GLN A 390 -24.25 -20.57 2.26
C GLN A 390 -24.15 -20.96 3.73
N VAL A 391 -22.98 -21.46 4.15
CA VAL A 391 -22.68 -21.89 5.52
C VAL A 391 -22.82 -20.71 6.50
N THR A 392 -22.23 -19.56 6.17
CA THR A 392 -22.30 -18.33 6.98
C THR A 392 -23.74 -17.82 7.11
N LYS A 393 -24.52 -17.87 6.02
CA LYS A 393 -25.94 -17.48 6.03
C LYS A 393 -26.77 -18.41 6.91
N ALA A 394 -26.60 -19.74 6.78
CA ALA A 394 -27.29 -20.72 7.60
C ALA A 394 -26.95 -20.55 9.10
N GLY A 395 -25.68 -20.29 9.42
CA GLY A 395 -25.25 -19.95 10.77
C GLY A 395 -25.96 -18.70 11.32
N GLN A 396 -26.11 -17.65 10.52
CA GLN A 396 -26.82 -16.43 10.93
C GLN A 396 -28.33 -16.67 11.19
N GLU A 397 -28.98 -17.50 10.38
CA GLU A 397 -30.37 -17.92 10.59
C GLU A 397 -30.50 -18.73 11.89
N LEU A 398 -29.51 -19.56 12.19
CA LEU A 398 -29.47 -20.34 13.42
C LEU A 398 -29.24 -19.47 14.66
N VAL A 399 -28.39 -18.45 14.61
CA VAL A 399 -28.26 -17.44 15.69
C VAL A 399 -29.60 -16.77 15.99
N SER A 400 -30.35 -16.43 14.94
CA SER A 400 -31.70 -15.84 15.09
C SER A 400 -32.68 -16.81 15.76
N THR A 401 -32.58 -18.11 15.43
CA THR A 401 -33.38 -19.19 16.04
C THR A 401 -33.02 -19.40 17.50
N ILE A 402 -31.73 -19.51 17.82
CA ILE A 402 -31.18 -19.62 19.18
C ILE A 402 -31.72 -18.49 20.07
N ARG A 403 -31.70 -17.24 19.57
CA ARG A 403 -32.23 -16.09 20.31
C ARG A 403 -33.73 -16.22 20.62
N ASN A 404 -34.52 -16.69 19.67
CA ASN A 404 -35.97 -16.87 19.87
C ASN A 404 -36.26 -18.00 20.85
N LEU A 405 -35.54 -19.12 20.77
CA LEU A 405 -35.68 -20.26 21.69
C LEU A 405 -35.27 -19.88 23.12
N ALA A 406 -34.18 -19.12 23.28
CA ALA A 406 -33.77 -18.60 24.58
C ALA A 406 -34.82 -17.67 25.21
N LEU A 407 -35.48 -16.82 24.42
CA LEU A 407 -36.59 -15.97 24.88
C LEU A 407 -37.84 -16.78 25.25
N ALA A 408 -38.13 -17.85 24.50
CA ALA A 408 -39.25 -18.76 24.77
C ALA A 408 -38.97 -19.71 25.95
N ASN A 409 -37.72 -19.77 26.43
CA ASN A 409 -37.24 -20.71 27.45
C ASN A 409 -37.47 -22.19 27.07
N ASP A 410 -37.25 -22.52 25.80
CA ASP A 410 -37.33 -23.90 25.28
C ASP A 410 -35.92 -24.53 25.28
N ILE A 411 -35.55 -25.13 26.41
CA ILE A 411 -34.17 -25.57 26.68
C ILE A 411 -33.77 -26.77 25.78
N ASP A 412 -34.68 -27.71 25.55
CA ASP A 412 -34.38 -28.92 24.75
C ASP A 412 -34.09 -28.56 23.29
N ARG A 413 -34.93 -27.71 22.68
CA ARG A 413 -34.70 -27.25 21.31
C ARG A 413 -33.53 -26.27 21.19
N LEU A 414 -33.25 -25.51 22.24
CA LEU A 414 -32.07 -24.66 22.33
C LEU A 414 -30.79 -25.51 22.28
N GLN A 415 -30.77 -26.66 22.96
CA GLN A 415 -29.64 -27.58 22.92
C GLN A 415 -29.44 -28.18 21.52
N GLU A 416 -30.51 -28.66 20.87
CA GLU A 416 -30.43 -29.17 19.50
C GLU A 416 -29.91 -28.09 18.52
N SER A 417 -30.38 -26.86 18.68
CA SER A 417 -29.91 -25.72 17.87
C SER A 417 -28.46 -25.34 18.17
N SER A 418 -28.02 -25.51 19.41
CA SER A 418 -26.63 -25.31 19.82
C SER A 418 -25.70 -26.32 19.15
N ASP A 419 -26.05 -27.61 19.19
CA ASP A 419 -25.21 -28.66 18.62
C ASP A 419 -25.04 -28.45 17.10
N ARG A 420 -26.14 -28.15 16.40
CA ARG A 420 -26.10 -27.77 14.97
C ARG A 420 -25.28 -26.50 14.71
N PHE A 421 -25.28 -25.54 15.63
CA PHE A 421 -24.48 -24.33 15.49
C PHE A 421 -22.99 -24.58 15.64
N HIS A 422 -22.61 -25.50 16.53
CA HIS A 422 -21.22 -25.95 16.66
C HIS A 422 -20.74 -26.66 15.39
N GLU A 423 -21.58 -27.49 14.74
CA GLU A 423 -21.23 -28.10 13.45
C GLU A 423 -20.90 -27.04 12.37
N TYR A 424 -21.65 -25.93 12.32
CA TYR A 424 -21.34 -24.82 11.41
C TYR A 424 -20.02 -24.11 11.78
N ILE A 425 -19.75 -23.91 13.08
CA ILE A 425 -18.48 -23.34 13.54
C ILE A 425 -17.31 -24.23 13.08
N GLU A 426 -17.39 -25.54 13.31
CA GLU A 426 -16.35 -26.50 12.92
C GLU A 426 -16.13 -26.50 11.40
N HIS A 427 -17.21 -26.48 10.61
CA HIS A 427 -17.10 -26.37 9.15
C HIS A 427 -16.35 -25.09 8.74
N ILE A 428 -16.70 -23.93 9.32
CA ILE A 428 -16.03 -22.67 8.98
C ILE A 428 -14.57 -22.67 9.45
N LEU A 429 -14.26 -23.28 10.60
CA LEU A 429 -12.89 -23.44 11.09
C LEU A 429 -12.05 -24.29 10.14
N GLU A 430 -12.61 -25.37 9.59
CA GLU A 430 -11.94 -26.19 8.56
C GLU A 430 -11.60 -25.37 7.32
N VAL A 431 -12.53 -24.54 6.83
CA VAL A 431 -12.26 -23.63 5.70
C VAL A 431 -11.17 -22.61 6.06
N CYS A 432 -11.19 -22.03 7.27
CA CYS A 432 -10.16 -21.09 7.74
C CYS A 432 -8.77 -21.75 7.80
N LYS A 433 -8.70 -23.00 8.24
CA LYS A 433 -7.45 -23.79 8.26
C LYS A 433 -6.89 -23.93 6.85
N LEU A 434 -7.69 -24.31 5.86
CA LEU A 434 -7.22 -24.42 4.47
C LEU A 434 -6.79 -23.07 3.88
N LEU A 435 -7.55 -22.00 4.13
CA LEU A 435 -7.20 -20.63 3.74
C LEU A 435 -5.83 -20.21 4.28
N ARG A 436 -5.54 -20.53 5.55
CA ARG A 436 -4.23 -20.28 6.17
C ARG A 436 -3.11 -21.03 5.46
N HIS A 437 -3.35 -22.25 5.02
CA HIS A 437 -2.35 -23.07 4.32
C HIS A 437 -1.97 -22.51 2.94
N VAL A 438 -2.94 -21.95 2.20
CA VAL A 438 -2.71 -21.41 0.85
C VAL A 438 -2.38 -19.92 0.81
N ALA A 439 -2.51 -19.19 1.92
CA ALA A 439 -2.19 -17.77 2.00
C ALA A 439 -0.72 -17.47 1.61
N LEU A 440 -0.55 -16.64 0.57
CA LEU A 440 0.75 -16.38 -0.06
C LEU A 440 1.60 -15.32 0.66
N SER A 441 0.95 -14.35 1.33
CA SER A 441 1.60 -13.29 2.12
C SER A 441 1.57 -13.59 3.62
N GLU A 442 2.56 -13.08 4.35
CA GLU A 442 2.62 -13.24 5.80
C GLU A 442 1.46 -12.51 6.49
N SER A 443 1.05 -11.34 5.98
CA SER A 443 -0.10 -10.62 6.52
C SER A 443 -1.38 -11.45 6.43
N LEU A 444 -1.63 -12.14 5.31
CA LEU A 444 -2.83 -12.97 5.17
C LEU A 444 -2.77 -14.25 6.00
N GLN A 445 -1.58 -14.85 6.15
CA GLN A 445 -1.41 -15.99 7.05
C GLN A 445 -1.75 -15.61 8.49
N VAL A 446 -1.28 -14.45 8.95
CA VAL A 446 -1.61 -13.90 10.27
C VAL A 446 -3.11 -13.63 10.36
N SER A 447 -3.70 -12.96 9.37
CA SER A 447 -5.13 -12.66 9.35
C SER A 447 -5.99 -13.91 9.42
N ALA A 448 -5.72 -14.93 8.59
CA ALA A 448 -6.44 -16.20 8.61
C ALA A 448 -6.31 -16.92 9.96
N LYS A 449 -5.12 -16.94 10.54
CA LYS A 449 -4.87 -17.51 11.86
C LYS A 449 -5.69 -16.83 12.96
N PHE A 450 -5.68 -15.49 13.01
CA PHE A 450 -6.44 -14.77 14.04
C PHE A 450 -7.95 -14.86 13.83
N THR A 451 -8.42 -14.88 12.59
CA THR A 451 -9.83 -15.14 12.27
C THR A 451 -10.28 -16.51 12.77
N GLU A 452 -9.48 -17.56 12.52
CA GLU A 452 -9.72 -18.93 13.02
C GLU A 452 -9.78 -18.96 14.56
N ILE A 453 -8.78 -18.40 15.22
CA ILE A 453 -8.69 -18.35 16.70
C ILE A 453 -9.89 -17.60 17.28
N ASN A 454 -10.21 -16.42 16.74
CA ASN A 454 -11.31 -15.61 17.23
C ASN A 454 -12.66 -16.31 17.02
N LEU A 455 -12.86 -17.02 15.91
CA LEU A 455 -14.07 -17.79 15.67
C LEU A 455 -14.22 -18.93 16.67
N ARG A 456 -13.14 -19.71 16.91
CA ARG A 456 -13.12 -20.81 17.87
C ARG A 456 -13.47 -20.35 19.29
N ILE A 457 -13.03 -19.15 19.67
CA ILE A 457 -13.28 -18.60 21.00
C ILE A 457 -14.65 -17.94 21.13
N TYR A 458 -15.00 -17.03 20.22
CA TYR A 458 -16.19 -16.19 20.34
C TYR A 458 -17.46 -16.84 19.77
N GLY A 459 -17.35 -17.76 18.81
CA GLY A 459 -18.50 -18.47 18.24
C GLY A 459 -19.37 -19.13 19.32
N PRO A 460 -18.80 -20.00 20.17
CA PRO A 460 -19.55 -20.67 21.25
C PRO A 460 -20.16 -19.71 22.29
N GLN A 461 -19.65 -18.48 22.41
CA GLN A 461 -20.13 -17.51 23.39
C GLN A 461 -21.54 -17.01 23.09
N VAL A 462 -22.02 -17.11 21.84
CA VAL A 462 -23.42 -16.83 21.47
C VAL A 462 -24.37 -17.78 22.19
N VAL A 463 -24.08 -19.09 22.15
CA VAL A 463 -24.87 -20.12 22.83
C VAL A 463 -24.81 -19.93 24.35
N THR A 464 -23.60 -19.64 24.86
CA THR A 464 -23.39 -19.39 26.29
C THR A 464 -24.21 -18.19 26.79
N ALA A 465 -24.29 -17.11 25.99
CA ALA A 465 -25.17 -15.97 26.29
C ALA A 465 -26.66 -16.37 26.21
N ALA A 466 -27.03 -17.23 25.26
CA ALA A 466 -28.39 -17.74 25.10
C ALA A 466 -28.85 -18.57 26.31
N HIS A 467 -27.99 -19.43 26.87
CA HIS A 467 -28.29 -20.15 28.11
C HIS A 467 -28.50 -19.22 29.31
N THR A 468 -27.75 -18.13 29.39
CA THR A 468 -27.95 -17.10 30.43
C THR A 468 -29.32 -16.45 30.30
N LEU A 469 -29.77 -16.17 29.08
CA LEU A 469 -31.11 -15.63 28.81
C LEU A 469 -32.22 -16.65 29.09
N ALA A 470 -32.05 -17.92 28.69
CA ALA A 470 -33.02 -18.98 28.97
C ALA A 470 -33.24 -19.16 30.48
N ARG A 471 -32.17 -19.12 31.29
CA ARG A 471 -32.27 -19.15 32.76
C ARG A 471 -32.94 -17.90 33.35
N HIS A 472 -32.88 -16.77 32.65
CA HIS A 472 -33.43 -15.49 33.10
C HIS A 472 -34.23 -14.76 31.99
N PRO A 473 -35.37 -15.28 31.52
CA PRO A 473 -36.03 -14.80 30.30
C PRO A 473 -36.54 -13.35 30.38
N THR A 474 -36.82 -12.86 31.59
CA THR A 474 -37.28 -11.48 31.84
C THR A 474 -36.14 -10.48 31.98
N SER A 475 -34.89 -10.93 32.00
CA SER A 475 -33.72 -10.09 32.20
C SER A 475 -33.36 -9.33 30.92
N LYS A 476 -33.70 -8.05 30.87
CA LYS A 476 -33.29 -7.14 29.77
C LYS A 476 -31.76 -7.14 29.56
N ILE A 477 -31.00 -7.24 30.64
CA ILE A 477 -29.52 -7.26 30.62
C ILE A 477 -28.99 -8.53 29.95
N ALA A 478 -29.62 -9.69 30.22
CA ALA A 478 -29.21 -10.94 29.58
C ALA A 478 -29.56 -10.94 28.08
N LYS A 479 -30.68 -10.30 27.72
CA LYS A 479 -31.07 -10.09 26.33
C LYS A 479 -30.08 -9.18 25.59
N GLU A 480 -29.73 -8.03 26.18
CA GLU A 480 -28.69 -7.11 25.66
C GLU A 480 -27.35 -7.84 25.47
N ASN A 481 -26.95 -8.70 26.40
CA ASN A 481 -25.72 -9.47 26.31
C ASN A 481 -25.73 -10.45 25.12
N LEU A 482 -26.82 -11.20 24.94
CA LEU A 482 -26.97 -12.09 23.78
C LEU A 482 -26.96 -11.33 22.46
N GLU A 483 -27.59 -10.16 22.39
CA GLU A 483 -27.56 -9.31 21.19
C GLU A 483 -26.11 -8.90 20.84
N VAL A 484 -25.32 -8.48 21.83
CA VAL A 484 -23.92 -8.10 21.60
C VAL A 484 -23.05 -9.27 21.13
N PHE A 485 -23.25 -10.49 21.67
CA PHE A 485 -22.54 -11.68 21.17
C PHE A 485 -23.04 -12.12 19.78
N ALA A 486 -24.32 -11.92 19.46
CA ALA A 486 -24.83 -12.14 18.10
C ALA A 486 -24.25 -11.15 17.09
N ASP A 487 -24.03 -9.89 17.48
CA ASP A 487 -23.32 -8.92 16.64
C ASP A 487 -21.85 -9.33 16.44
N MET A 488 -21.19 -9.85 17.50
CA MET A 488 -19.84 -10.41 17.38
C MET A 488 -19.76 -11.54 16.36
N TRP A 489 -20.76 -12.44 16.34
CA TRP A 489 -20.83 -13.48 15.30
C TRP A 489 -20.83 -12.88 13.88
N GLN A 490 -21.61 -11.83 13.64
CA GLN A 490 -21.63 -11.15 12.35
C GLN A 490 -20.25 -10.55 11.98
N TRP A 491 -19.53 -9.99 12.94
CA TRP A 491 -18.16 -9.52 12.75
C TRP A 491 -17.20 -10.65 12.38
N LEU A 492 -17.27 -11.79 13.07
CA LEU A 492 -16.45 -12.97 12.75
C LEU A 492 -16.71 -13.47 11.33
N MET A 493 -17.98 -13.54 10.91
CA MET A 493 -18.34 -13.97 9.55
C MET A 493 -17.83 -12.97 8.50
N THR A 494 -17.84 -11.67 8.81
CA THR A 494 -17.27 -10.64 7.93
C THR A 494 -15.75 -10.81 7.78
N ASP A 495 -15.04 -11.11 8.87
CA ASP A 495 -13.59 -11.37 8.81
C ASP A 495 -13.27 -12.64 8.01
N VAL A 496 -13.99 -13.73 8.28
CA VAL A 496 -13.87 -15.02 7.57
C VAL A 496 -14.04 -14.81 6.06
N THR A 497 -15.11 -14.13 5.65
CA THR A 497 -15.38 -13.89 4.23
C THR A 497 -14.39 -12.93 3.59
N THR A 498 -13.91 -11.92 4.32
CA THR A 498 -12.88 -10.99 3.84
C THR A 498 -11.54 -11.71 3.63
N VAL A 499 -11.08 -12.49 4.61
CA VAL A 499 -9.86 -13.29 4.49
C VAL A 499 -9.98 -14.30 3.34
N ALA A 500 -11.11 -14.99 3.22
CA ALA A 500 -11.34 -15.94 2.14
C ALA A 500 -11.21 -15.25 0.78
N LYS A 501 -11.85 -14.09 0.61
CA LYS A 501 -11.76 -13.30 -0.61
C LYS A 501 -10.32 -12.88 -0.91
N ASP A 502 -9.62 -12.28 0.05
CA ASP A 502 -8.28 -11.75 -0.17
C ASP A 502 -7.25 -12.86 -0.49
N VAL A 503 -7.35 -14.01 0.19
CA VAL A 503 -6.52 -15.19 -0.07
C VAL A 503 -6.78 -15.76 -1.47
N LEU A 504 -8.04 -15.90 -1.87
CA LEU A 504 -8.41 -16.45 -3.17
C LEU A 504 -8.08 -15.49 -4.32
N GLU A 505 -8.25 -14.18 -4.13
CA GLU A 505 -7.88 -13.17 -5.13
C GLU A 505 -6.37 -13.19 -5.43
N LEU A 506 -5.52 -13.32 -4.40
CA LEU A 506 -4.07 -13.45 -4.59
C LEU A 506 -3.68 -14.81 -5.17
N SER A 507 -4.37 -15.89 -4.78
CA SER A 507 -4.06 -17.25 -5.24
C SER A 507 -4.39 -17.48 -6.72
N GLN A 508 -5.39 -16.77 -7.24
CA GLN A 508 -5.81 -16.89 -8.65
C GLN A 508 -4.84 -16.27 -9.66
N ASN A 509 -3.70 -15.69 -9.24
CA ASN A 509 -2.77 -14.97 -10.14
C ASN A 509 -3.52 -14.05 -11.11
N ARG A 510 -4.63 -13.43 -10.67
CA ARG A 510 -5.21 -12.37 -11.46
C ARG A 510 -4.15 -11.28 -11.47
N PRO A 511 -3.56 -10.93 -12.63
CA PRO A 511 -2.74 -9.72 -12.68
C PRO A 511 -3.63 -8.65 -12.09
N GLU A 512 -3.16 -8.04 -11.01
CA GLU A 512 -3.86 -7.03 -10.22
C GLU A 512 -4.65 -6.19 -11.21
N LYS A 513 -5.98 -6.40 -11.24
CA LYS A 513 -6.84 -5.66 -12.16
C LYS A 513 -6.87 -4.25 -11.58
N GLN A 514 -5.86 -3.46 -11.89
CA GLN A 514 -5.98 -2.01 -11.96
C GLN A 514 -7.08 -1.74 -12.99
N VAL A 515 -8.30 -1.72 -12.48
CA VAL A 515 -9.48 -1.36 -13.22
C VAL A 515 -9.25 0.07 -13.69
N TYR A 516 -9.02 0.20 -14.99
CA TYR A 516 -8.90 1.47 -15.68
C TYR A 516 -10.13 2.32 -15.40
N MET A 517 -10.01 3.28 -14.49
CA MET A 517 -11.04 4.28 -14.27
C MET A 517 -10.91 5.33 -15.36
N SER A 518 -11.74 5.11 -16.40
CA SER A 518 -12.18 6.05 -17.42
C SER A 518 -11.17 6.51 -18.47
N LEU A 519 -11.53 6.30 -19.75
CA LEU A 519 -11.16 7.24 -20.81
C LEU A 519 -11.63 8.63 -20.38
N PRO A 520 -10.73 9.60 -20.25
CA PRO A 520 -11.14 10.94 -19.87
C PRO A 520 -11.66 11.65 -21.12
N ARG A 521 -12.77 12.36 -20.94
CA ARG A 521 -13.61 12.90 -22.02
C ARG A 521 -12.85 13.94 -22.88
N PRO A 522 -13.22 14.10 -24.16
CA PRO A 522 -12.95 15.33 -24.91
C PRO A 522 -13.46 16.55 -24.13
N GLY A 523 -12.64 17.60 -24.04
CA GLY A 523 -12.97 18.84 -23.34
C GLY A 523 -14.33 19.40 -23.76
N LYS A 524 -15.17 19.76 -22.78
CA LYS A 524 -16.49 20.35 -23.02
C LYS A 524 -16.35 21.82 -23.43
N HIS A 525 -16.64 22.13 -24.69
CA HIS A 525 -17.49 23.28 -25.00
C HIS A 525 -18.93 22.76 -25.10
N GLY A 526 -19.83 23.21 -24.24
CA GLY A 526 -21.26 22.93 -24.36
C GLY A 526 -21.96 22.46 -23.09
N THR A 527 -22.97 23.23 -22.70
CA THR A 527 -23.84 23.16 -21.53
C THR A 527 -24.64 21.85 -21.39
N THR A 528 -24.26 20.94 -20.49
CA THR A 528 -25.20 19.98 -19.87
C THR A 528 -24.71 19.53 -18.48
N SER A 529 -25.58 19.64 -17.47
CA SER A 529 -25.32 19.52 -16.03
C SER A 529 -25.69 18.13 -15.43
N LYS A 530 -25.52 17.03 -16.17
CA LYS A 530 -25.71 15.67 -15.62
C LYS A 530 -24.42 14.83 -15.67
N PRO A 531 -24.01 14.19 -14.55
CA PRO A 531 -22.87 13.28 -14.54
C PRO A 531 -23.28 11.94 -15.18
N LEU A 532 -22.81 11.70 -16.40
CA LEU A 532 -22.98 10.41 -17.09
C LEU A 532 -22.02 9.37 -16.51
N LYS A 533 -22.54 8.18 -16.19
CA LYS A 533 -21.83 7.07 -15.53
C LYS A 533 -20.63 6.55 -16.35
N PRO A 534 -19.52 6.15 -15.70
CA PRO A 534 -18.39 5.48 -16.35
C PRO A 534 -18.80 4.09 -16.86
N VAL A 535 -18.29 3.68 -18.02
CA VAL A 535 -18.58 2.39 -18.69
C VAL A 535 -17.27 1.69 -19.03
N ARG A 536 -17.21 0.37 -18.82
CA ARG A 536 -16.04 -0.52 -18.97
C ARG A 536 -15.66 -0.73 -20.46
N LEU A 537 -14.36 -0.85 -20.72
CA LEU A 537 -13.78 -1.24 -22.02
C LEU A 537 -13.68 -2.76 -22.14
N ASP A 538 -13.51 -3.25 -23.38
CA ASP A 538 -13.22 -4.66 -23.67
C ASP A 538 -11.77 -5.02 -23.29
N SER A 539 -11.56 -6.24 -22.78
CA SER A 539 -10.31 -6.63 -22.11
C SER A 539 -9.15 -6.90 -23.08
N GLU A 540 -9.47 -7.30 -24.32
CA GLU A 540 -8.48 -7.61 -25.36
C GLU A 540 -7.83 -6.34 -25.92
N GLU A 541 -8.62 -5.30 -26.19
CA GLU A 541 -8.15 -4.03 -26.72
C GLU A 541 -7.26 -3.28 -25.71
N GLN A 542 -7.60 -3.37 -24.41
CA GLN A 542 -6.80 -2.78 -23.35
C GLN A 542 -5.44 -3.48 -23.19
N ALA A 543 -5.41 -4.80 -23.35
CA ALA A 543 -4.16 -5.57 -23.29
C ALA A 543 -3.21 -5.19 -24.45
N LYS A 544 -3.76 -4.92 -25.65
CA LYS A 544 -2.98 -4.47 -26.80
C LYS A 544 -2.27 -3.13 -26.56
N ILE A 545 -2.99 -2.15 -26.01
CA ILE A 545 -2.41 -0.84 -25.68
C ILE A 545 -1.37 -0.97 -24.56
N ALA A 546 -1.65 -1.76 -23.53
CA ALA A 546 -0.71 -2.00 -22.43
C ALA A 546 0.59 -2.67 -22.92
N LYS A 547 0.49 -3.62 -23.87
CA LYS A 547 1.65 -4.23 -24.52
C LYS A 547 2.50 -3.19 -25.27
N ALA A 548 1.87 -2.35 -26.07
CA ALA A 548 2.55 -1.28 -26.82
C ALA A 548 3.22 -0.27 -25.88
N GLY A 549 2.55 0.11 -24.79
CA GLY A 549 3.12 0.96 -23.75
C GLY A 549 4.32 0.33 -23.05
N LEU A 550 4.28 -0.98 -22.77
CA LEU A 550 5.41 -1.69 -22.16
C LEU A 550 6.61 -1.77 -23.11
N GLU A 551 6.40 -2.06 -24.39
CA GLU A 551 7.46 -2.01 -25.41
C GLU A 551 8.09 -0.61 -25.49
N MET A 552 7.28 0.45 -25.44
CA MET A 552 7.75 1.84 -25.39
C MET A 552 8.60 2.12 -24.15
N LYS A 553 8.24 1.58 -22.97
CA LYS A 553 9.05 1.68 -21.74
C LYS A 553 10.41 0.99 -21.88
N LEU A 554 10.46 -0.20 -22.48
CA LEU A 554 11.73 -0.90 -22.70
C LEU A 554 12.69 -0.08 -23.56
N ILE A 555 12.18 0.54 -24.64
CA ILE A 555 12.95 1.44 -25.50
C ILE A 555 13.41 2.69 -24.72
N THR A 556 12.55 3.24 -23.86
CA THR A 556 12.87 4.37 -22.98
C THR A 556 14.04 4.03 -22.06
N SER A 557 14.00 2.85 -21.42
CA SER A 557 15.08 2.37 -20.54
C SER A 557 16.39 2.11 -21.28
N GLU A 558 16.33 1.58 -22.50
CA GLU A 558 17.50 1.39 -23.35
C GLU A 558 18.12 2.74 -23.74
N MET A 559 17.29 3.72 -24.10
CA MET A 559 17.74 5.05 -24.46
C MET A 559 18.33 5.80 -23.25
N ASP A 560 17.74 5.68 -22.07
CA ASP A 560 18.30 6.26 -20.83
C ASP A 560 19.68 5.68 -20.54
N ALA A 561 19.83 4.35 -20.57
CA ALA A 561 21.11 3.67 -20.39
C ALA A 561 22.15 4.08 -21.46
N GLU A 562 21.71 4.29 -22.71
CA GLU A 562 22.58 4.80 -23.76
C GLU A 562 23.03 6.24 -23.44
N THR A 563 22.13 7.13 -23.01
CA THR A 563 22.50 8.50 -22.61
C THR A 563 23.39 8.59 -21.36
N GLU A 564 23.42 7.56 -20.52
CA GLU A 564 24.35 7.45 -19.39
C GLU A 564 25.78 7.17 -19.85
N LYS A 565 25.99 6.32 -20.86
CA LYS A 565 27.32 6.05 -21.44
C LYS A 565 28.00 7.31 -21.99
N TRP A 566 27.21 8.26 -22.51
CA TRP A 566 27.72 9.56 -22.96
C TRP A 566 28.25 10.41 -21.81
N GLN A 567 27.73 10.26 -20.59
CA GLN A 567 28.20 11.01 -19.42
C GLN A 567 29.51 10.44 -18.85
N GLU A 568 29.79 9.15 -19.08
CA GLU A 568 30.99 8.45 -18.58
C GLU A 568 32.23 8.65 -19.45
N SER A 569 32.08 9.03 -20.73
CA SER A 569 33.14 8.99 -21.76
C SER A 569 34.09 10.21 -21.81
N GLY A 570 33.86 11.26 -21.02
CA GLY A 570 34.88 12.27 -20.69
C GLY A 570 34.89 13.56 -21.52
N SER A 571 34.40 14.65 -20.90
CA SER A 571 34.89 16.03 -20.97
C SER A 571 33.81 16.95 -20.36
N ALA A 572 34.16 17.78 -19.39
CA ALA A 572 33.23 18.70 -18.72
C ALA A 572 32.63 19.80 -19.63
N LEU A 573 32.89 19.76 -20.94
CA LEU A 573 32.21 20.58 -21.95
C LEU A 573 30.92 19.95 -22.51
N GLU A 574 30.58 18.72 -22.14
CA GLU A 574 29.46 17.98 -22.74
C GLU A 574 28.15 17.94 -21.90
N GLU A 575 28.07 18.69 -20.79
CA GLU A 575 26.77 18.89 -20.08
C GLU A 575 25.73 19.64 -20.95
N ASN A 576 26.17 20.27 -22.03
CA ASN A 576 25.33 20.95 -23.03
C ASN A 576 25.22 20.18 -24.35
N ASN A 577 25.33 18.86 -24.34
CA ASN A 577 25.07 18.05 -25.51
C ASN A 577 23.55 18.08 -25.84
N ASP A 578 23.18 18.86 -26.85
CA ASP A 578 21.77 19.05 -27.24
C ASP A 578 21.13 17.73 -27.71
N ILE A 579 21.91 16.78 -28.24
CA ILE A 579 21.40 15.44 -28.62
C ILE A 579 20.98 14.66 -27.37
N VAL A 580 21.83 14.63 -26.34
CA VAL A 580 21.56 13.90 -25.08
C VAL A 580 20.41 14.54 -24.31
N LYS A 581 20.36 15.87 -24.22
CA LYS A 581 19.28 16.61 -23.54
C LYS A 581 17.93 16.33 -24.18
N ARG A 582 17.86 16.41 -25.52
CA ARG A 582 16.64 16.14 -26.29
C ARG A 582 16.22 14.67 -26.20
N ALA A 583 17.17 13.74 -26.22
CA ALA A 583 16.89 12.32 -26.00
C ALA A 583 16.26 12.09 -24.62
N LYS A 584 16.86 12.60 -23.52
CA LYS A 584 16.28 12.49 -22.17
C LYS A 584 14.89 13.12 -22.04
N ASN A 585 14.66 14.28 -22.68
CA ASN A 585 13.32 14.90 -22.73
C ASN A 585 12.31 13.98 -23.41
N MET A 586 12.67 13.40 -24.58
CA MET A 586 11.82 12.44 -25.28
C MET A 586 11.56 11.18 -24.43
N SER A 587 12.57 10.71 -23.68
CA SER A 587 12.45 9.60 -22.72
C SER A 587 11.38 9.86 -21.67
N SER A 588 11.45 11.02 -21.01
CA SER A 588 10.50 11.43 -19.98
C SER A 588 9.06 11.56 -20.52
N MET A 589 8.92 12.09 -21.74
CA MET A 589 7.61 12.21 -22.39
C MET A 589 7.04 10.84 -22.77
N ALA A 590 7.83 9.94 -23.35
CA ALA A 590 7.41 8.57 -23.68
C ALA A 590 7.06 7.77 -22.41
N PHE A 591 7.80 7.95 -21.32
CA PHE A 591 7.50 7.35 -20.03
C PHE A 591 6.17 7.83 -19.46
N SER A 592 5.86 9.12 -19.57
CA SER A 592 4.56 9.68 -19.16
C SER A 592 3.40 9.08 -19.97
N MET A 593 3.59 8.85 -21.27
CA MET A 593 2.62 8.18 -22.13
C MET A 593 2.47 6.68 -21.81
N TYR A 594 3.54 6.01 -21.37
CA TYR A 594 3.47 4.65 -20.82
C TYR A 594 2.67 4.60 -19.52
N GLN A 595 2.92 5.51 -18.57
CA GLN A 595 2.17 5.60 -17.33
C GLN A 595 0.68 5.82 -17.60
N PHE A 596 0.34 6.63 -18.62
CA PHE A 596 -1.03 6.79 -19.09
C PHE A 596 -1.68 5.45 -19.50
N THR A 597 -0.97 4.57 -20.21
CA THR A 597 -1.50 3.23 -20.57
C THR A 597 -1.76 2.33 -19.35
N ARG A 598 -1.13 2.65 -18.22
CA ARG A 598 -1.28 1.96 -16.93
C ARG A 598 -2.33 2.62 -16.03
N GLY A 599 -2.84 3.79 -16.39
CA GLY A 599 -3.74 4.59 -15.55
C GLY A 599 -3.00 5.34 -14.42
N GLU A 600 -1.69 5.54 -14.58
CA GLU A 600 -0.81 6.18 -13.61
C GLU A 600 -0.22 7.48 -14.20
N GLY A 601 0.43 8.30 -13.37
CA GLY A 601 1.19 9.47 -13.84
C GLY A 601 0.38 10.77 -13.99
N ALA A 602 0.99 11.77 -14.64
CA ALA A 602 0.46 13.14 -14.71
C ALA A 602 -0.61 13.34 -15.79
N LEU A 603 -0.63 12.49 -16.81
CA LEU A 603 -1.60 12.56 -17.91
C LEU A 603 -2.93 11.97 -17.43
N LYS A 604 -3.91 12.85 -17.24
CA LYS A 604 -5.23 12.47 -16.71
C LYS A 604 -6.30 12.46 -17.78
N THR A 605 -6.00 12.92 -18.99
CA THR A 605 -6.95 12.94 -20.11
C THR A 605 -6.44 12.40 -21.44
N THR A 606 -7.37 11.90 -22.28
CA THR A 606 -7.03 11.56 -23.68
C THR A 606 -6.53 12.79 -24.43
N GLN A 607 -7.04 13.98 -24.08
CA GLN A 607 -6.53 15.24 -24.59
C GLN A 607 -5.11 15.54 -24.08
N ASP A 608 -4.80 15.22 -22.82
CA ASP A 608 -3.44 15.34 -22.28
C ASP A 608 -2.48 14.43 -23.04
N LEU A 609 -2.89 13.19 -23.34
CA LEU A 609 -2.12 12.26 -24.16
C LEU A 609 -1.85 12.82 -25.56
N PHE A 610 -2.87 13.37 -26.22
CA PHE A 610 -2.73 13.97 -27.55
C PHE A 610 -1.80 15.19 -27.53
N THR A 611 -1.95 16.05 -26.54
CA THR A 611 -1.09 17.22 -26.34
C THR A 611 0.37 16.78 -26.07
N GLN A 612 0.56 15.73 -25.27
CA GLN A 612 1.87 15.14 -25.00
C GLN A 612 2.51 14.57 -26.27
N ALA A 613 1.72 13.91 -27.12
CA ALA A 613 2.19 13.38 -28.40
C ALA A 613 2.59 14.48 -29.40
N GLU A 614 1.92 15.65 -29.36
CA GLU A 614 2.34 16.83 -30.14
C GLU A 614 3.69 17.35 -29.67
N TYR A 615 3.88 17.52 -28.35
CA TYR A 615 5.18 17.91 -27.79
C TYR A 615 6.27 16.90 -28.08
N PHE A 616 5.96 15.60 -28.04
CA PHE A 616 6.90 14.54 -28.40
C PHE A 616 7.34 14.65 -29.86
N ALA A 617 6.41 14.90 -30.78
CA ALA A 617 6.69 15.10 -32.21
C ALA A 617 7.52 16.38 -32.48
N GLU A 618 7.26 17.45 -31.75
CA GLU A 618 8.05 18.69 -31.81
C GLU A 618 9.49 18.48 -31.35
N GLU A 619 9.69 17.77 -30.23
CA GLU A 619 11.02 17.50 -29.70
C GLU A 619 11.82 16.56 -30.63
N ALA A 620 11.16 15.58 -31.25
CA ALA A 620 11.74 14.72 -32.29
C ALA A 620 12.24 15.52 -33.51
N ASN A 621 11.47 16.52 -33.97
CA ASN A 621 11.88 17.43 -35.03
C ASN A 621 13.10 18.26 -34.65
N ARG A 622 13.16 18.73 -33.39
CA ARG A 622 14.31 19.48 -32.88
C ARG A 622 15.55 18.59 -32.83
N LEU A 623 15.42 17.35 -32.34
CA LEU A 623 16.50 16.36 -32.36
C LEU A 623 17.00 16.10 -33.79
N TYR A 624 16.09 15.90 -34.75
CA TYR A 624 16.44 15.68 -36.16
C TYR A 624 17.35 16.79 -36.70
N LYS A 625 17.03 18.06 -36.44
CA LYS A 625 17.84 19.20 -36.90
C LYS A 625 19.26 19.18 -36.32
N VAL A 626 19.37 18.93 -35.02
CA VAL A 626 20.66 18.85 -34.32
C VAL A 626 21.49 17.69 -34.85
N VAL A 627 20.89 16.51 -34.99
CA VAL A 627 21.59 15.32 -35.49
C VAL A 627 21.95 15.48 -36.96
N ARG A 628 21.14 16.17 -37.77
CA ARG A 628 21.48 16.49 -39.16
C ARG A 628 22.70 17.38 -39.24
N GLN A 629 22.79 18.40 -38.39
CA GLN A 629 23.98 19.25 -38.28
C GLN A 629 25.21 18.45 -37.83
N PHE A 630 25.06 17.58 -36.84
CA PHE A 630 26.11 16.67 -36.39
C PHE A 630 26.61 15.76 -37.52
N SER A 631 25.70 15.24 -38.36
CA SER A 631 26.05 14.33 -39.45
C SER A 631 27.02 14.94 -40.49
N TYR A 632 27.06 16.27 -40.63
CA TYR A 632 28.01 16.95 -41.50
C TYR A 632 29.46 16.86 -41.00
N GLN A 633 29.63 16.74 -39.69
CA GLN A 633 30.94 16.63 -39.03
C GLN A 633 31.46 15.19 -39.02
N VAL A 634 30.58 14.20 -39.23
CA VAL A 634 30.95 12.78 -39.30
C VAL A 634 31.68 12.49 -40.63
N PRO A 635 32.87 11.87 -40.60
CA PRO A 635 33.56 11.42 -41.81
C PRO A 635 32.74 10.39 -42.61
N GLY A 636 32.96 10.32 -43.92
CA GLY A 636 32.31 9.32 -44.77
C GLY A 636 32.70 7.90 -44.36
N GLY A 637 31.69 7.04 -44.13
CA GLY A 637 31.91 5.67 -43.68
C GLY A 637 30.61 4.92 -43.38
N PRO A 638 30.68 3.63 -43.00
CA PRO A 638 29.50 2.80 -42.75
C PRO A 638 28.59 3.37 -41.64
N HIS A 639 29.17 3.91 -40.56
CA HIS A 639 28.41 4.49 -39.46
C HIS A 639 27.67 5.79 -39.84
N LYS A 640 28.23 6.62 -40.73
CA LYS A 640 27.54 7.80 -41.26
C LYS A 640 26.36 7.40 -42.15
N LYS A 641 26.53 6.36 -42.97
CA LYS A 641 25.46 5.82 -43.82
C LYS A 641 24.31 5.29 -42.97
N GLU A 642 24.62 4.51 -41.94
CA GLU A 642 23.66 3.97 -40.98
C GLU A 642 22.94 5.08 -40.18
N LEU A 643 23.67 6.12 -39.76
CA LEU A 643 23.09 7.28 -39.08
C LEU A 643 22.07 7.99 -39.96
N LEU A 644 22.43 8.27 -41.21
CA LEU A 644 21.54 8.96 -42.16
C LEU A 644 20.32 8.10 -42.53
N GLU A 645 20.50 6.79 -42.70
CA GLU A 645 19.41 5.85 -43.00
C GLU A 645 18.35 5.84 -41.89
N ASN A 646 18.76 5.86 -40.62
CA ASN A 646 17.83 5.97 -39.50
C ASN A 646 17.26 7.39 -39.33
N LEU A 647 18.09 8.42 -39.51
CA LEU A 647 17.71 9.83 -39.35
C LEU A 647 16.68 10.27 -40.40
N ASP A 648 16.81 9.84 -41.66
CA ASP A 648 15.91 10.21 -42.76
C ASP A 648 14.51 9.59 -42.60
N ARG A 649 14.33 8.62 -41.70
CA ARG A 649 13.02 8.05 -41.34
C ARG A 649 12.28 8.87 -40.28
N VAL A 650 12.98 9.67 -39.48
CA VAL A 650 12.39 10.45 -38.37
C VAL A 650 11.29 11.41 -38.86
N PRO A 651 11.47 12.21 -39.93
CA PRO A 651 10.43 13.12 -40.42
C PRO A 651 9.13 12.40 -40.78
N THR A 652 9.21 11.19 -41.35
CA THR A 652 8.05 10.39 -41.72
C THR A 652 7.24 9.96 -40.50
N TYR A 653 7.89 9.45 -39.46
CA TYR A 653 7.22 9.05 -38.22
C TYR A 653 6.64 10.24 -37.46
N VAL A 654 7.33 11.38 -37.47
CA VAL A 654 6.82 12.64 -36.92
C VAL A 654 5.55 13.08 -37.65
N GLN A 655 5.53 13.05 -38.98
CA GLN A 655 4.35 13.40 -39.78
C GLN A 655 3.19 12.44 -39.53
N GLN A 656 3.46 11.14 -39.42
CA GLN A 656 2.46 10.11 -39.09
C GLN A 656 1.83 10.36 -37.71
N LEU A 657 2.65 10.65 -36.70
CA LEU A 657 2.18 10.96 -35.35
C LEU A 657 1.35 12.26 -35.33
N GLN A 658 1.84 13.33 -35.96
CA GLN A 658 1.13 14.61 -36.03
C GLN A 658 -0.20 14.51 -36.80
N PHE A 659 -0.24 13.75 -37.89
CA PHE A 659 -1.48 13.50 -38.63
C PHE A 659 -2.49 12.74 -37.76
N THR A 660 -2.04 11.69 -37.08
CA THR A 660 -2.88 10.89 -36.18
C THR A 660 -3.47 11.74 -35.05
N VAL A 661 -2.66 12.63 -34.46
CA VAL A 661 -3.12 13.51 -33.36
C VAL A 661 -4.05 14.63 -33.86
N LYS A 662 -3.82 15.21 -35.04
CA LYS A 662 -4.65 16.30 -35.59
C LYS A 662 -5.98 15.83 -36.16
N ASN A 663 -6.12 14.54 -36.48
CA ASN A 663 -7.37 14.01 -37.02
C ASN A 663 -8.51 14.08 -35.98
N PRO A 664 -9.60 14.82 -36.26
CA PRO A 664 -10.74 14.88 -35.35
C PRO A 664 -11.42 13.51 -35.32
N THR A 665 -11.74 13.03 -34.12
CA THR A 665 -12.49 11.79 -33.93
C THR A 665 -13.72 12.09 -33.08
N VAL A 666 -14.86 11.52 -33.50
CA VAL A 666 -16.14 11.70 -32.81
C VAL A 666 -16.66 10.31 -32.45
N GLY A 667 -16.96 10.11 -31.16
CA GLY A 667 -17.45 8.84 -30.65
C GLY A 667 -16.36 7.97 -30.00
N LYS A 668 -16.83 7.02 -29.17
CA LYS A 668 -15.99 6.25 -28.24
C LYS A 668 -14.99 5.32 -28.94
N ALA A 669 -15.47 4.53 -29.90
CA ALA A 669 -14.61 3.59 -30.63
C ALA A 669 -13.52 4.31 -31.43
N ALA A 670 -13.88 5.39 -32.14
CA ALA A 670 -12.92 6.18 -32.91
C ALA A 670 -11.86 6.86 -32.02
N THR A 671 -12.25 7.35 -30.83
CA THR A 671 -11.31 7.94 -29.86
C THR A 671 -10.33 6.88 -29.34
N PHE A 672 -10.82 5.66 -29.08
CA PHE A 672 -9.99 4.55 -28.62
C PHE A 672 -8.98 4.10 -29.69
N THR A 673 -9.43 3.92 -30.93
CA THR A 673 -8.53 3.61 -32.06
C THR A 673 -7.46 4.69 -32.24
N LYS A 674 -7.83 5.98 -32.04
CA LYS A 674 -6.87 7.07 -32.07
C LYS A 674 -5.84 6.97 -30.94
N VAL A 675 -6.25 6.60 -29.72
CA VAL A 675 -5.33 6.38 -28.59
C VAL A 675 -4.36 5.23 -28.90
N ASP A 676 -4.84 4.09 -29.39
CA ASP A 676 -4.00 2.94 -29.79
C ASP A 676 -2.96 3.37 -30.84
N ASN A 677 -3.42 4.07 -31.89
CA ASN A 677 -2.54 4.57 -32.95
C ASN A 677 -1.50 5.57 -32.42
N VAL A 678 -1.88 6.51 -31.56
CA VAL A 678 -0.94 7.48 -30.96
C VAL A 678 0.14 6.77 -30.14
N ILE A 679 -0.22 5.78 -29.34
CA ILE A 679 0.75 4.99 -28.56
C ILE A 679 1.68 4.19 -29.47
N GLN A 680 1.15 3.56 -30.52
CA GLN A 680 1.96 2.80 -31.47
C GLN A 680 2.92 3.68 -32.29
N GLU A 681 2.45 4.81 -32.80
CA GLU A 681 3.28 5.74 -33.56
C GLU A 681 4.37 6.38 -32.69
N THR A 682 4.05 6.70 -31.43
CA THR A 682 5.05 7.19 -30.46
C THR A 682 6.12 6.14 -30.20
N LYS A 683 5.73 4.88 -29.99
CA LYS A 683 6.65 3.75 -29.81
C LYS A 683 7.56 3.57 -31.04
N ASN A 684 6.99 3.61 -32.25
CA ASN A 684 7.74 3.45 -33.49
C ASN A 684 8.76 4.57 -33.69
N LEU A 685 8.36 5.82 -33.44
CA LEU A 685 9.24 6.98 -33.48
C LEU A 685 10.36 6.86 -32.45
N MET A 686 10.02 6.49 -31.21
CA MET A 686 10.98 6.31 -30.12
C MET A 686 12.04 5.25 -30.42
N ASN A 687 11.66 4.13 -31.05
CA ASN A 687 12.59 3.08 -31.47
C ASN A 687 13.63 3.60 -32.48
N VAL A 688 13.20 4.40 -33.46
CA VAL A 688 14.11 5.00 -34.44
C VAL A 688 15.02 6.03 -33.77
N ILE A 689 14.48 6.84 -32.85
CA ILE A 689 15.25 7.84 -32.09
C ILE A 689 16.34 7.18 -31.24
N SER A 690 16.02 6.09 -30.54
CA SER A 690 17.00 5.31 -29.78
C SER A 690 18.18 4.84 -30.65
N LYS A 691 17.89 4.31 -31.85
CA LYS A 691 18.92 3.92 -32.82
C LYS A 691 19.75 5.11 -33.30
N VAL A 692 19.10 6.23 -33.63
CA VAL A 692 19.79 7.47 -34.05
C VAL A 692 20.76 7.94 -32.97
N VAL A 693 20.33 7.99 -31.70
CA VAL A 693 21.17 8.40 -30.57
C VAL A 693 22.33 7.42 -30.36
N THR A 694 22.08 6.11 -30.43
CA THR A 694 23.11 5.07 -30.33
C THR A 694 24.16 5.22 -31.45
N THR A 695 23.74 5.39 -32.71
CA THR A 695 24.69 5.57 -33.82
C THR A 695 25.44 6.90 -33.71
N CYS A 696 24.82 7.96 -33.15
CA CYS A 696 25.53 9.21 -32.84
C CYS A 696 26.67 8.97 -31.84
N PHE A 697 26.48 8.11 -30.84
CA PHE A 697 27.50 7.80 -29.83
C PHE A 697 28.70 7.12 -30.45
N VAL A 698 28.43 6.10 -31.27
CA VAL A 698 29.46 5.36 -32.00
C VAL A 698 30.24 6.29 -32.93
N CYS A 699 29.56 7.22 -33.62
CA CYS A 699 30.22 8.20 -34.47
C CYS A 699 31.07 9.20 -33.66
N ALA A 700 30.55 9.67 -32.52
CA ALA A 700 31.22 10.59 -31.61
C ALA A 700 32.55 10.03 -31.11
N THR A 701 32.48 8.84 -30.50
CA THR A 701 33.60 8.15 -29.85
C THR A 701 34.65 7.65 -30.85
N LYS A 702 34.23 7.18 -32.03
CA LYS A 702 35.15 6.67 -33.05
C LYS A 702 35.94 7.77 -33.76
N HIS A 703 35.38 8.98 -33.86
CA HIS A 703 35.95 10.06 -34.66
C HIS A 703 36.36 11.30 -33.84
N ASN A 704 36.22 11.28 -32.50
CA ASN A 704 36.54 12.38 -31.59
C ASN A 704 35.96 13.74 -32.05
N ILE A 705 34.70 13.74 -32.46
CA ILE A 705 34.02 14.93 -33.01
C ILE A 705 33.48 15.80 -31.86
N ILE A 706 33.76 17.11 -31.92
CA ILE A 706 33.25 18.09 -30.96
C ILE A 706 31.76 18.34 -31.22
N MET A 707 30.93 18.13 -30.20
CA MET A 707 29.47 18.18 -30.33
C MET A 707 28.91 19.61 -30.44
N PRO A 708 27.73 19.78 -31.09
CA PRO A 708 27.03 21.05 -31.07
C PRO A 708 26.64 21.43 -29.63
N GLN A 709 27.12 22.58 -29.16
CA GLN A 709 26.77 23.14 -27.85
C GLN A 709 25.42 23.87 -27.92
N TYR A 710 24.64 23.79 -26.84
CA TYR A 710 23.38 24.52 -26.69
C TYR A 710 23.58 26.05 -26.83
N MET A 711 23.09 26.66 -27.92
CA MET A 711 22.91 28.12 -28.00
C MET A 711 21.51 28.48 -27.52
N GLU A 712 21.44 29.15 -26.37
CA GLU A 712 20.22 29.80 -25.90
C GLU A 712 20.09 31.14 -26.65
N LEU A 713 19.14 31.22 -27.60
CA LEU A 713 18.81 32.49 -28.25
C LEU A 713 18.24 33.43 -27.18
N SER A 714 19.08 34.35 -26.70
CA SER A 714 18.66 35.45 -25.84
C SER A 714 17.82 36.43 -26.68
N PRO A 715 16.64 36.89 -26.21
CA PRO A 715 15.93 37.96 -26.88
C PRO A 715 16.65 39.28 -26.59
N THR A 716 17.67 39.62 -27.38
CA THR A 716 18.25 40.96 -27.37
C THR A 716 17.25 41.95 -27.95
N THR A 717 16.76 42.81 -27.07
CA THR A 717 15.96 43.99 -27.38
C THR A 717 16.82 44.97 -28.19
N MET A 718 16.48 45.23 -29.45
CA MET A 718 16.55 46.56 -30.11
C MET A 718 15.61 46.56 -31.34
N PRO A 719 15.04 47.72 -31.72
CA PRO A 719 13.72 47.75 -32.34
C PRO A 719 13.76 47.75 -33.87
N GLY A 720 12.86 46.98 -34.47
CA GLY A 720 12.36 47.19 -35.82
C GLY A 720 13.12 46.45 -36.92
N GLN A 721 12.87 45.15 -37.05
CA GLN A 721 12.75 44.43 -38.33
C GLN A 721 12.30 42.99 -38.04
N ALA A 722 11.23 42.55 -38.70
CA ALA A 722 10.69 41.20 -38.53
C ALA A 722 11.59 40.19 -39.28
N GLU A 723 12.12 39.21 -38.56
CA GLU A 723 12.89 38.08 -39.10
C GLU A 723 11.94 37.03 -39.72
N GLU A 724 11.40 37.29 -40.90
CA GLU A 724 10.73 36.24 -41.69
C GLU A 724 11.28 36.08 -43.12
N ASP A 725 12.32 36.82 -43.49
CA ASP A 725 12.93 36.73 -44.82
C ASP A 725 14.44 36.44 -44.73
N CYS A 726 14.82 35.18 -44.52
CA CYS A 726 16.06 34.63 -45.07
C CYS A 726 16.04 33.10 -44.96
N LEU A 727 15.98 32.44 -46.13
CA LEU A 727 16.33 31.04 -46.44
C LEU A 727 15.19 30.14 -46.95
N TYR A 728 14.56 30.49 -48.09
CA TYR A 728 14.16 29.51 -49.12
C TYR A 728 14.03 30.21 -50.49
N PRO A 729 14.61 29.69 -51.59
CA PRO A 729 14.26 30.13 -52.94
C PRO A 729 13.38 29.08 -53.60
N ILE A 730 12.08 29.02 -53.29
CA ILE A 730 11.06 28.45 -54.19
C ILE A 730 9.75 29.24 -54.00
N SER A 731 9.34 29.95 -55.06
CA SER A 731 8.17 30.85 -55.08
C SER A 731 6.83 30.13 -54.83
N PRO A 732 5.92 30.71 -54.02
CA PRO A 732 4.53 30.29 -53.92
C PRO A 732 3.65 31.15 -54.84
N GLN A 733 3.00 30.54 -55.83
CA GLN A 733 1.79 31.10 -56.42
C GLN A 733 0.73 30.01 -56.50
N LEU A 734 -0.49 30.39 -56.12
CA LEU A 734 -1.75 29.64 -56.05
C LEU A 734 -2.03 28.96 -54.69
N LEU A 735 -2.74 29.68 -53.80
CA LEU A 735 -4.07 29.33 -53.26
C LEU A 735 -4.54 30.44 -52.27
N PRO A 736 -5.86 30.61 -52.01
CA PRO A 736 -6.47 31.91 -51.75
C PRO A 736 -6.73 32.23 -50.26
N SER A 737 -6.75 33.55 -50.03
CA SER A 737 -7.18 34.33 -48.86
C SER A 737 -8.44 33.82 -48.12
N THR A 738 -8.35 33.72 -46.78
CA THR A 738 -9.47 34.01 -45.86
C THR A 738 -8.96 34.78 -44.62
N SER A 739 -9.71 35.80 -44.19
CA SER A 739 -9.38 36.85 -43.21
C SER A 739 -9.00 36.40 -41.78
N PRO A 740 -8.28 37.24 -41.01
CA PRO A 740 -7.86 36.93 -39.65
C PRO A 740 -8.98 37.14 -38.61
N TYR A 741 -9.00 36.25 -37.62
CA TYR A 741 -9.84 36.31 -36.42
C TYR A 741 -9.26 37.32 -35.42
N VAL A 742 -10.09 38.22 -34.89
CA VAL A 742 -9.71 39.26 -33.91
C VAL A 742 -9.70 38.67 -32.49
N GLN A 743 -8.60 38.81 -31.77
CA GLN A 743 -8.44 38.41 -30.37
C GLN A 743 -9.07 39.45 -29.42
N PRO A 744 -9.91 39.08 -28.43
CA PRO A 744 -10.36 40.02 -27.41
C PRO A 744 -9.30 40.18 -26.30
N HIS A 745 -9.02 41.43 -25.93
CA HIS A 745 -8.05 41.78 -24.89
C HIS A 745 -8.60 41.51 -23.47
N PRO A 746 -7.72 41.19 -22.50
CA PRO A 746 -8.12 40.96 -21.11
C PRO A 746 -8.59 42.24 -20.41
N LEU A 747 -9.64 42.10 -19.60
CA LEU A 747 -10.27 43.18 -18.83
C LEU A 747 -9.31 43.73 -17.76
N THR A 748 -9.32 45.05 -17.58
CA THR A 748 -8.43 45.73 -16.61
C THR A 748 -8.99 45.66 -15.18
N SER A 749 -8.11 45.81 -14.18
CA SER A 749 -8.44 45.67 -12.75
C SER A 749 -9.57 46.60 -12.26
N ALA A 750 -9.87 47.69 -12.97
CA ALA A 750 -11.02 48.55 -12.70
C ALA A 750 -12.37 47.89 -13.07
N GLN A 751 -12.40 47.00 -14.07
CA GLN A 751 -13.58 46.25 -14.50
C GLN A 751 -13.86 45.06 -13.57
N PHE A 752 -12.84 44.54 -12.88
CA PHE A 752 -13.00 43.51 -11.86
C PHE A 752 -13.67 44.04 -10.57
N HIS A 753 -13.41 45.30 -10.21
CA HIS A 753 -13.99 45.93 -9.02
C HIS A 753 -15.48 46.30 -9.16
N SER A 754 -16.04 46.32 -10.38
CA SER A 754 -17.47 46.56 -10.61
C SER A 754 -18.35 45.32 -10.41
N ILE A 755 -17.75 44.12 -10.31
CA ILE A 755 -18.47 42.83 -10.24
C ILE A 755 -18.77 42.43 -8.79
N LEU A 756 -18.08 43.02 -7.80
CA LEU A 756 -18.12 42.60 -6.40
C LEU A 756 -19.04 43.44 -5.47
N LYS A 757 -19.96 44.25 -5.98
CA LYS A 757 -20.94 44.98 -5.12
C LYS A 757 -22.31 44.30 -5.09
N PRO A 758 -22.94 44.13 -3.91
CA PRO A 758 -24.34 43.71 -3.81
C PRO A 758 -25.27 44.89 -4.14
N PRO A 759 -26.47 44.64 -4.71
CA PRO A 759 -27.38 45.73 -5.08
C PRO A 759 -28.14 46.27 -3.87
N PRO A 760 -28.58 47.56 -3.89
CA PRO A 760 -29.41 48.14 -2.85
C PRO A 760 -30.89 47.76 -3.02
N SER A 761 -31.61 47.82 -1.90
CA SER A 761 -33.05 47.58 -1.73
C SER A 761 -33.97 48.70 -2.23
N GLN A 762 -35.26 48.35 -2.44
CA GLN A 762 -36.48 49.19 -2.65
C GLN A 762 -36.85 49.43 -4.14
N SER A 763 -38.10 49.38 -4.61
CA SER A 763 -39.44 49.20 -4.01
C SER A 763 -40.53 49.09 -5.09
N LEU A 764 -41.66 48.46 -4.75
CA LEU A 764 -43.06 48.79 -5.10
C LEU A 764 -43.66 48.54 -6.52
N SER A 765 -44.51 47.50 -6.55
CA SER A 765 -45.98 47.54 -6.78
C SER A 765 -46.64 47.78 -8.16
N LEU A 766 -47.68 46.96 -8.39
CA LEU A 766 -48.98 47.17 -9.07
C LEU A 766 -49.31 46.33 -10.35
N LEU A 767 -50.43 45.61 -10.20
CA LEU A 767 -51.36 44.85 -11.07
C LEU A 767 -51.83 45.54 -12.40
N PRO A 768 -52.85 45.09 -13.19
CA PRO A 768 -53.55 43.78 -13.39
C PRO A 768 -53.93 43.41 -14.88
N PHE A 769 -54.73 42.34 -15.07
CA PHE A 769 -55.66 41.97 -16.20
C PHE A 769 -55.06 41.34 -17.49
N SER A 770 -55.67 40.38 -18.24
CA SER A 770 -57.04 39.85 -18.34
C SER A 770 -57.16 38.61 -19.29
N PHE A 771 -58.10 37.69 -18.97
CA PHE A 771 -59.05 36.89 -19.80
C PHE A 771 -58.66 35.81 -20.87
N SER A 772 -58.97 34.54 -20.54
CA SER A 772 -59.91 33.55 -21.18
C SER A 772 -59.74 33.00 -22.63
N PRO A 773 -60.46 31.92 -23.07
CA PRO A 773 -60.90 30.66 -22.39
C PRO A 773 -60.84 29.36 -23.28
N GLY A 774 -61.16 28.17 -22.73
CA GLY A 774 -61.57 26.99 -23.55
C GLY A 774 -61.49 25.55 -22.94
N HIS A 775 -62.51 25.17 -22.16
CA HIS A 775 -63.18 23.85 -21.88
C HIS A 775 -62.73 22.49 -22.54
N PRO A 776 -63.26 21.30 -22.11
CA PRO A 776 -63.22 20.60 -20.80
C PRO A 776 -62.85 19.07 -20.95
N SER A 777 -62.63 18.28 -19.88
CA SER A 777 -63.61 17.26 -19.41
C SER A 777 -63.04 16.36 -18.27
N THR A 778 -63.87 16.19 -17.20
CA THR A 778 -64.12 15.01 -16.33
C THR A 778 -62.95 14.17 -15.75
N GLY A 779 -62.85 13.85 -14.46
CA GLY A 779 -63.70 14.09 -13.29
C GLY A 779 -63.16 13.39 -12.02
N LEU A 780 -63.72 13.80 -10.86
CA LEU A 780 -63.89 13.06 -9.56
C LEU A 780 -62.60 12.61 -8.81
N SER A 781 -62.40 12.76 -7.49
CA SER A 781 -63.19 13.24 -6.35
C SER A 781 -62.26 13.35 -5.10
N ARG A 782 -62.43 14.42 -4.30
CA ARG A 782 -62.43 14.57 -2.80
C ARG A 782 -61.46 13.75 -1.92
N ASN A 783 -60.90 14.18 -0.78
CA ASN A 783 -61.02 15.32 0.18
C ASN A 783 -59.72 15.25 1.04
N SER A 784 -58.88 16.28 1.21
CA SER A 784 -58.91 17.43 2.14
C SER A 784 -58.89 17.15 3.66
N SER A 785 -57.79 17.64 4.29
CA SER A 785 -57.69 18.41 5.56
C SER A 785 -58.01 17.74 6.91
N SER A 786 -57.47 18.11 8.08
CA SER A 786 -56.24 18.77 8.57
C SER A 786 -56.45 19.05 10.07
N PHE A 787 -55.36 19.11 10.85
CA PHE A 787 -55.14 20.01 11.99
C PHE A 787 -55.69 19.72 13.41
N VAL A 788 -54.79 20.01 14.38
CA VAL A 788 -54.95 20.66 15.71
C VAL A 788 -54.57 19.83 16.97
N HIS A 789 -53.54 20.36 17.66
CA HIS A 789 -53.04 20.12 19.01
C HIS A 789 -54.03 20.57 20.10
N PRO A 790 -53.87 20.18 21.38
CA PRO A 790 -53.52 21.22 22.37
C PRO A 790 -52.61 20.75 23.51
N SER A 791 -52.14 21.72 24.30
CA SER A 791 -51.30 21.61 25.50
C SER A 791 -52.02 22.28 26.69
N ALA A 792 -51.79 21.78 27.93
CA ALA A 792 -51.51 22.53 29.18
C ALA A 792 -52.12 21.96 30.50
N LEU A 793 -51.23 21.42 31.38
CA LEU A 793 -51.02 21.65 32.85
C LEU A 793 -52.15 21.44 33.91
N PRO A 794 -51.86 21.42 35.25
CA PRO A 794 -50.84 20.70 36.04
C PRO A 794 -51.38 20.07 37.37
N TYR A 795 -50.66 19.14 38.02
CA TYR A 795 -50.71 18.91 39.48
C TYR A 795 -49.43 18.22 40.00
N THR A 796 -48.90 18.72 41.12
CA THR A 796 -47.63 18.44 41.84
C THR A 796 -47.79 17.33 42.89
N THR A 797 -46.98 16.26 42.98
CA THR A 797 -45.75 16.00 43.81
C THR A 797 -45.79 14.54 44.34
N PRO A 798 -44.74 13.96 44.98
CA PRO A 798 -43.32 13.83 44.58
C PRO A 798 -42.82 12.36 44.66
N GLY A 799 -41.78 11.98 43.92
CA GLY A 799 -41.14 10.67 44.16
C GLY A 799 -40.02 10.28 43.19
N THR A 800 -38.81 10.18 43.73
CA THR A 800 -37.62 9.48 43.17
C THR A 800 -37.05 9.96 41.84
N GLN A 801 -36.04 10.84 41.92
CA GLN A 801 -35.03 11.01 40.87
C GLN A 801 -34.09 9.79 40.85
N GLN A 802 -34.04 9.09 39.71
CA GLN A 802 -32.96 8.16 39.33
C GLN A 802 -32.42 8.56 37.93
N PRO A 803 -31.18 8.18 37.58
CA PRO A 803 -30.27 9.07 36.86
C PRO A 803 -30.31 8.89 35.33
N SER A 804 -30.97 9.82 34.63
CA SER A 804 -30.93 9.91 33.17
C SER A 804 -29.54 10.32 32.61
N TYR A 805 -28.67 10.88 33.44
CA TYR A 805 -27.34 11.36 33.04
C TYR A 805 -26.31 10.24 32.79
N CYS A 806 -26.44 9.05 33.39
CA CYS A 806 -25.49 7.95 33.18
C CYS A 806 -25.65 7.27 31.81
N LEU A 807 -26.89 7.11 31.33
CA LEU A 807 -27.17 6.58 29.99
C LEU A 807 -26.67 7.51 28.88
N GLN A 808 -26.77 8.82 29.11
CA GLN A 808 -26.32 9.83 28.16
C GLN A 808 -24.79 9.85 28.01
N ASN A 809 -24.04 9.65 29.10
CA ASN A 809 -22.58 9.54 29.05
C ASN A 809 -22.09 8.23 28.40
N LEU A 810 -22.81 7.13 28.56
CA LEU A 810 -22.53 5.86 27.87
C LEU A 810 -22.80 5.96 26.36
N GLN A 811 -23.90 6.59 25.97
CA GLN A 811 -24.18 6.89 24.56
C GLN A 811 -23.14 7.86 23.97
N LEU A 812 -22.69 8.86 24.73
CA LEU A 812 -21.65 9.80 24.31
C LEU A 812 -20.31 9.09 24.10
N LEU A 813 -19.93 8.17 24.98
CA LEU A 813 -18.71 7.36 24.86
C LEU A 813 -18.79 6.43 23.65
N GLN A 814 -19.95 5.81 23.41
CA GLN A 814 -20.20 4.99 22.23
C GLN A 814 -20.16 5.82 20.92
N LEU A 815 -20.65 7.06 20.95
CA LEU A 815 -20.56 8.02 19.85
C LEU A 815 -19.13 8.52 19.60
N GLN A 816 -18.33 8.67 20.67
CA GLN A 816 -16.92 9.06 20.60
C GLN A 816 -16.06 7.93 20.03
N LEU A 817 -16.31 6.68 20.44
CA LEU A 817 -15.69 5.49 19.84
C LEU A 817 -16.07 5.35 18.36
N HIS A 818 -17.34 5.58 18.02
CA HIS A 818 -17.79 5.58 16.62
C HIS A 818 -17.18 6.72 15.79
N HIS A 819 -16.97 7.91 16.39
CA HIS A 819 -16.24 9.00 15.74
C HIS A 819 -14.75 8.68 15.53
N ALA A 820 -14.11 7.99 16.47
CA ALA A 820 -12.74 7.51 16.33
C ALA A 820 -12.62 6.47 15.19
N GLN A 821 -13.62 5.58 15.03
CA GLN A 821 -13.73 4.67 13.89
C GLN A 821 -13.87 5.42 12.54
N LEU A 822 -14.68 6.48 12.50
CA LEU A 822 -14.85 7.32 11.29
C LEU A 822 -13.58 8.11 10.94
N GLN A 823 -12.78 8.52 11.93
CA GLN A 823 -11.47 9.15 11.71
C GLN A 823 -10.44 8.15 11.17
N HIS A 824 -10.44 6.91 11.67
CA HIS A 824 -9.61 5.84 11.13
C HIS A 824 -9.95 5.49 9.67
N LEU A 825 -11.25 5.46 9.31
CA LEU A 825 -11.71 5.28 7.93
C LEU A 825 -11.34 6.45 7.00
N ARG A 826 -11.31 7.69 7.50
CA ARG A 826 -10.85 8.86 6.74
C ARG A 826 -9.35 8.86 6.47
N HIS A 827 -8.54 8.30 7.38
CA HIS A 827 -7.11 8.13 7.15
C HIS A 827 -6.76 6.91 6.29
N ALA A 828 -7.62 5.89 6.25
CA ALA A 828 -7.47 4.73 5.36
C ALA A 828 -7.90 4.99 3.90
N THR A 829 -8.58 6.10 3.61
CA THR A 829 -9.13 6.44 2.28
C THR A 829 -8.40 7.57 1.55
N LEU A 830 -7.29 8.06 2.10
CA LEU A 830 -6.40 8.97 1.39
C LEU A 830 -5.33 8.16 0.64
N PRO A 831 -5.34 8.12 -0.71
CA PRO A 831 -4.22 7.58 -1.47
C PRO A 831 -3.02 8.53 -1.33
N ARG A 832 -1.81 7.94 -1.28
CA ARG A 832 -0.54 8.64 -1.45
C ARG A 832 -0.50 9.46 -2.73
#